data_AF-A0A933LTE3-F1
#
_entry.id   AF-A0A933LTE3-F1
#
_cell.length_a   1.000
_cell.length_b   1.000
_cell.length_c   1.000
_cell.angle_alpha   90.00
_cell.angle_beta   90.00
_cell.angle_gamma   90.00
#
_symmetry.space_group_name_H-M   'P 1'
#
loop_
_entity.id
_entity.type
_entity.pdbx_description
1 polymer ?
#
loop_
_entity_poly.entity_id
_entity_poly.type
_entity_poly.pdbx_seq_one_letter_code
_entity_poly.pdbx_strand_id
1 'polypeptide(L)'
;MAELVVSIEEDLPGAPGVAVLSLAGAVQVADYPELEGRMKKLARAGKRRLAIDLANIRFMNEPERLLRYEGALRKVGGALVLLNVPAKLRVVFQTLEIDKRIAIRGNLSDAVSVLSDGQPADRRTHEERRALPERRVKTAQVTAVKGPATGAAGEAVPAPPAEPPGERRTSRDRRVVPDRRVPSAPLEHMLPRSWVARALQAVRRLLGGKGLRAVGLLLALAAACPGQDGGGPVTSWDFSRGAEGWSAPLGGKLSVEGGSLVLRYDQVTGEAYPVCVQELELLPLTRAVRFRARTTHVDALFVALQERDGSSYVREASVQRGKWREVSLSISGFELDWNGKGAEAEDENDALDPEQITRFLIGDPTGFYHLAWGKPQGQKIATGAELRLDDVAFEAGEESATAREALKYLKTRTLLGVHANPARDEASDEAYLDMFTKLDRLDSEILRLGNDWKDLEPAPGKYAWPERNSVTLERERRAQGLRAYYELKILDREHRANVPEDIEKLPLSEVSVGRRYVELVLRYVERFGLGSEGASLLVGNEVDAYFEARPEDREVFRGILRTLREKLAERFPEVGVGVTFRMTSMEPSRLADLVSFLHGDLDWIGFTYYKLPSDDDRRTPREVFTQMDELADGLPVYVTEIGMPTSAEIGGSEELQARFVRDVLAEVSRNPRRLAALLWFDLHDLSEETARQLGDAIFGRSARAPGRKEFQEMFRTLGLYRSDGSEKPAVMAWIESRP
;
A
#
# COMPACT_ATOMS: atom_id res chain seq x y z
N MET A 1 9.52 -31.41 4.66
CA MET A 1 10.35 -30.20 4.88
C MET A 1 11.70 -30.45 4.24
N ALA A 2 12.23 -29.50 3.46
CA ALA A 2 13.55 -29.66 2.86
C ALA A 2 14.63 -29.46 3.96
N GLU A 3 15.54 -30.43 4.11
CA GLU A 3 16.68 -30.32 5.04
C GLU A 3 17.63 -29.19 4.62
N LEU A 4 18.28 -28.54 5.59
CA LEU A 4 19.35 -27.59 5.32
C LEU A 4 20.52 -28.34 4.69
N VAL A 5 20.84 -28.01 3.44
CA VAL A 5 22.07 -28.50 2.80
C VAL A 5 23.15 -27.45 2.98
N VAL A 6 24.23 -27.84 3.64
CA VAL A 6 25.43 -27.01 3.76
C VAL A 6 26.55 -27.65 2.93
N SER A 7 26.98 -26.98 1.88
CA SER A 7 28.20 -27.35 1.14
C SER A 7 29.35 -26.41 1.51
N ILE A 8 30.57 -26.95 1.47
CA ILE A 8 31.79 -26.22 1.82
C ILE A 8 32.74 -26.32 0.64
N GLU A 9 33.21 -25.16 0.16
CA GLU A 9 34.36 -25.06 -0.71
C GLU A 9 35.53 -24.50 0.12
N GLU A 10 36.46 -25.40 0.49
CA GLU A 10 37.50 -25.11 1.48
C GLU A 10 38.64 -24.22 0.95
N ASP A 11 38.82 -24.14 -0.37
CA ASP A 11 39.86 -23.33 -1.00
C ASP A 11 39.38 -22.67 -2.29
N LEU A 12 39.26 -21.35 -2.23
CA LEU A 12 39.05 -20.51 -3.40
C LEU A 12 40.37 -20.33 -4.17
N PRO A 13 40.43 -20.72 -5.45
CA PRO A 13 41.59 -20.45 -6.29
C PRO A 13 41.92 -18.95 -6.28
N GLY A 14 43.11 -18.59 -5.79
CA GLY A 14 43.58 -17.20 -5.73
C GLY A 14 43.32 -16.45 -4.42
N ALA A 15 42.66 -17.05 -3.42
CA ALA A 15 42.38 -16.39 -2.14
C ALA A 15 42.69 -17.30 -0.92
N PRO A 16 43.97 -17.54 -0.60
CA PRO A 16 44.35 -18.45 0.48
C PRO A 16 43.78 -18.00 1.83
N GLY A 17 43.11 -18.93 2.52
CA GLY A 17 42.49 -18.69 3.82
C GLY A 17 41.05 -18.16 3.77
N VAL A 18 40.47 -18.05 2.56
CA VAL A 18 39.04 -17.81 2.35
C VAL A 18 38.31 -19.14 2.12
N ALA A 19 37.16 -19.34 2.78
CA ALA A 19 36.27 -20.47 2.51
C ALA A 19 34.84 -19.98 2.21
N VAL A 20 34.14 -20.71 1.34
CA VAL A 20 32.74 -20.45 1.01
C VAL A 20 31.85 -21.51 1.64
N LEU A 21 30.79 -21.06 2.31
CA LEU A 21 29.72 -21.88 2.85
C LEU A 21 28.45 -21.57 2.04
N SER A 22 28.00 -22.51 1.20
CA SER A 22 26.71 -22.34 0.52
C SER A 22 25.62 -23.02 1.32
N LEU A 23 24.55 -22.28 1.59
CA LEU A 23 23.38 -22.76 2.30
C LEU A 23 22.21 -22.88 1.31
N ALA A 24 21.50 -24.01 1.36
CA ALA A 24 20.31 -24.24 0.55
C ALA A 24 19.15 -24.77 1.40
N GLY A 25 17.93 -24.30 1.12
CA GLY A 25 16.72 -24.69 1.84
C GLY A 25 16.23 -23.61 2.83
N ALA A 26 15.83 -24.04 4.02
CA ALA A 26 15.42 -23.15 5.10
C ALA A 26 16.37 -23.35 6.28
N VAL A 27 16.88 -22.27 6.87
CA VAL A 27 17.70 -22.31 8.08
C VAL A 27 16.79 -22.14 9.29
N GLN A 28 16.60 -23.20 10.06
CA GLN A 28 15.80 -23.24 11.28
C GLN A 28 16.67 -23.07 12.52
N VAL A 29 16.04 -22.81 13.68
CA VAL A 29 16.74 -22.69 14.97
C VAL A 29 17.59 -23.93 15.28
N ALA A 30 17.11 -25.12 14.89
CA ALA A 30 17.78 -26.40 15.09
C ALA A 30 19.05 -26.59 14.22
N ASP A 31 19.21 -25.82 13.14
CA ASP A 31 20.33 -25.97 12.21
C ASP A 31 21.56 -25.16 12.61
N TYR A 32 21.38 -24.14 13.46
CA TYR A 32 22.47 -23.26 13.89
C TYR A 32 23.65 -23.98 14.57
N PRO A 33 23.44 -25.01 15.42
CA PRO A 33 24.55 -25.78 15.97
C PRO A 33 25.42 -26.45 14.90
N GLU A 34 24.83 -26.97 13.81
CA GLU A 34 25.60 -27.56 12.71
C GLU A 34 26.39 -26.48 11.96
N LEU A 35 25.74 -25.37 11.61
CA LEU A 35 26.37 -24.23 10.94
C LEU A 35 27.54 -23.69 11.78
N GLU A 36 27.35 -23.53 13.09
CA GLU A 36 28.40 -23.11 14.01
C GLU A 36 29.55 -24.12 14.08
N GLY A 37 29.22 -25.41 14.12
CA GLY A 37 30.21 -26.49 14.09
C GLY A 37 31.09 -26.45 12.85
N ARG A 38 30.49 -26.24 11.67
CA ARG A 38 31.20 -26.11 10.39
C ARG A 38 32.09 -24.86 10.36
N MET A 39 31.58 -23.72 10.79
CA MET A 39 32.36 -22.48 10.89
C MET A 39 33.55 -22.62 11.85
N LYS A 40 33.35 -23.25 13.02
CA LYS A 40 34.44 -23.53 13.99
C LYS A 40 35.48 -24.48 13.39
N LYS A 41 35.06 -25.50 12.64
CA LYS A 41 35.97 -26.41 11.92
C LYS A 41 36.84 -25.67 10.92
N LEU A 42 36.23 -24.79 10.10
CA LEU A 42 36.94 -23.95 9.13
C LEU A 42 37.94 -23.01 9.81
N ALA A 43 37.53 -22.33 10.89
CA ALA A 43 38.40 -21.45 11.65
C ALA A 43 39.61 -22.19 12.25
N ARG A 44 39.42 -23.42 12.74
CA ARG A 44 40.51 -24.30 13.23
C ARG A 44 41.46 -24.75 12.12
N ALA A 45 40.95 -24.91 10.90
CA ALA A 45 41.75 -25.21 9.71
C ALA A 45 42.47 -23.96 9.12
N GLY A 46 42.44 -22.83 9.82
CA GLY A 46 43.08 -21.58 9.37
C GLY A 46 42.25 -20.77 8.37
N LYS A 47 41.04 -21.22 8.00
CA LYS A 47 40.10 -20.49 7.14
C LYS A 47 39.30 -19.50 7.99
N ARG A 48 39.89 -18.33 8.24
CA ARG A 48 39.31 -17.30 9.12
C ARG A 48 38.47 -16.27 8.37
N ARG A 49 38.47 -16.30 7.04
CA ARG A 49 37.70 -15.40 6.18
C ARG A 49 36.62 -16.21 5.51
N LEU A 50 35.36 -15.94 5.83
CA LEU A 50 34.24 -16.75 5.37
C LEU A 50 33.31 -15.92 4.50
N ALA A 51 32.86 -16.51 3.39
CA ALA A 51 31.72 -16.02 2.62
C ALA A 51 30.57 -17.02 2.77
N ILE A 52 29.37 -16.56 3.15
CA ILE A 52 28.18 -17.40 3.22
C ILE A 52 27.27 -17.07 2.04
N ASP A 53 27.09 -18.02 1.13
CA ASP A 53 26.21 -17.90 -0.03
C ASP A 53 24.77 -18.33 0.31
N LEU A 54 23.85 -17.37 0.16
CA LEU A 54 22.43 -17.51 0.48
C LEU A 54 21.55 -17.59 -0.77
N ALA A 55 22.12 -17.76 -1.97
CA ALA A 55 21.36 -17.80 -3.22
C ALA A 55 20.20 -18.80 -3.20
N ASN A 56 20.38 -19.94 -2.52
CA ASN A 56 19.42 -21.04 -2.45
C ASN A 56 18.66 -21.11 -1.12
N ILE A 57 18.73 -20.05 -0.30
CA ILE A 57 17.95 -19.94 0.93
C ILE A 57 16.58 -19.34 0.62
N ARG A 58 15.53 -20.05 1.05
CA ARG A 58 14.15 -19.55 0.98
C ARG A 58 13.74 -18.83 2.26
N PHE A 59 14.34 -19.20 3.39
CA PHE A 59 13.96 -18.74 4.72
C PHE A 59 15.11 -18.91 5.73
N MET A 60 15.22 -17.99 6.70
CA MET A 60 16.20 -18.07 7.80
C MET A 60 15.58 -17.53 9.09
N ASN A 61 15.47 -18.38 10.10
CA ASN A 61 15.05 -18.03 11.46
C ASN A 61 16.22 -17.41 12.23
N GLU A 62 15.99 -16.44 13.12
CA GLU A 62 17.03 -15.78 13.96
C GLU A 62 18.31 -15.33 13.20
N PRO A 63 18.21 -14.60 12.07
CA PRO A 63 19.37 -14.20 11.27
C PRO A 63 20.40 -13.35 12.04
N GLU A 64 20.01 -12.70 13.13
CA GLU A 64 20.90 -11.97 14.04
C GLU A 64 21.98 -12.87 14.68
N ARG A 65 21.82 -14.19 14.66
CA ARG A 65 22.90 -15.13 15.05
C ARG A 65 24.15 -15.00 14.19
N LEU A 66 24.02 -14.59 12.93
CA LEU A 66 25.15 -14.30 12.06
C LEU A 66 26.06 -13.20 12.66
N LEU A 67 25.52 -12.25 13.43
CA LEU A 67 26.30 -11.22 14.12
C LEU A 67 27.18 -11.77 15.26
N ARG A 68 26.74 -12.85 15.92
CA ARG A 68 27.54 -13.55 16.93
C ARG A 68 28.72 -14.25 16.26
N TYR A 69 28.48 -14.84 15.10
CA TYR A 69 29.50 -15.52 14.31
C TYR A 69 30.54 -14.56 13.73
N GLU A 70 30.10 -13.44 13.16
CA GLU A 70 31.01 -12.39 12.73
C GLU A 70 31.89 -11.89 13.89
N GLY A 71 31.29 -11.65 15.06
CA GLY A 71 32.03 -11.25 16.26
C GLY A 71 33.05 -12.30 16.72
N ALA A 72 32.71 -13.59 16.63
CA ALA A 72 33.63 -14.68 16.98
C ALA A 72 34.79 -14.80 15.99
N LEU A 73 34.53 -14.67 14.67
CA LEU A 73 35.57 -14.62 13.64
C LEU A 73 36.48 -13.41 13.83
N ARG A 74 35.91 -12.23 14.06
CA ARG A 74 36.69 -10.99 14.26
C ARG A 74 37.65 -11.10 15.44
N LYS A 75 37.26 -11.76 16.54
CA LYS A 75 38.14 -12.03 17.70
C LYS A 75 39.38 -12.86 17.38
N VAL A 76 39.34 -13.68 16.33
CA VAL A 76 40.50 -14.48 15.86
C VAL A 76 41.19 -13.88 14.63
N GLY A 77 40.90 -12.61 14.30
CA GLY A 77 41.44 -11.93 13.13
C GLY A 77 40.80 -12.36 11.80
N GLY A 78 39.57 -12.89 11.88
CA GLY A 78 38.76 -13.30 10.74
C GLY A 78 37.75 -12.24 10.29
N ALA A 79 37.00 -12.57 9.24
CA ALA A 79 35.94 -11.73 8.67
C ALA A 79 34.82 -12.59 8.07
N LEU A 80 33.62 -12.03 7.99
CA LEU A 80 32.43 -12.66 7.42
C LEU A 80 31.81 -11.74 6.36
N VAL A 81 31.41 -12.30 5.22
CA VAL A 81 30.65 -11.63 4.14
C VAL A 81 29.46 -12.50 3.76
N LEU A 82 28.32 -11.90 3.44
CA LEU A 82 27.14 -12.59 2.91
C LEU A 82 27.07 -12.40 1.40
N LEU A 83 26.80 -13.49 0.69
CA LEU A 83 26.72 -13.57 -0.77
C LEU A 83 25.29 -13.85 -1.21
N ASN A 84 24.90 -13.24 -2.33
CA ASN A 84 23.65 -13.54 -3.06
C ASN A 84 22.40 -13.54 -2.16
N VAL A 85 22.33 -12.60 -1.21
CA VAL A 85 21.22 -12.50 -0.26
C VAL A 85 19.91 -12.23 -1.03
N PRO A 86 18.91 -13.14 -0.95
CA PRO A 86 17.61 -12.97 -1.61
C PRO A 86 16.93 -11.67 -1.16
N ALA A 87 16.15 -11.04 -2.05
CA ALA A 87 15.50 -9.76 -1.78
C ALA A 87 14.69 -9.76 -0.48
N LYS A 88 13.93 -10.84 -0.21
CA LYS A 88 13.15 -11.02 1.03
C LYS A 88 14.03 -11.00 2.29
N LEU A 89 15.19 -11.67 2.27
CA LEU A 89 16.12 -11.67 3.41
C LEU A 89 16.88 -10.34 3.54
N ARG A 90 17.10 -9.62 2.44
CA ARG A 90 17.79 -8.32 2.48
C ARG A 90 17.02 -7.30 3.31
N VAL A 91 15.69 -7.26 3.20
CA VAL A 91 14.83 -6.41 4.03
C VAL A 91 15.01 -6.74 5.51
N VAL A 92 14.94 -8.04 5.87
CA VAL A 92 15.14 -8.49 7.25
C VAL A 92 16.52 -8.09 7.78
N PHE A 93 17.57 -8.23 6.95
CA PHE A 93 18.93 -7.86 7.35
C PHE A 93 19.09 -6.36 7.56
N GLN A 94 18.45 -5.53 6.75
CA GLN A 94 18.44 -4.06 6.93
C GLN A 94 17.69 -3.66 8.21
N THR A 95 16.54 -4.28 8.48
CA THR A 95 15.75 -4.04 9.69
C THR A 95 16.54 -4.38 10.96
N LEU A 96 17.29 -5.48 10.94
CA LEU A 96 18.13 -5.92 12.06
C LEU A 96 19.53 -5.32 12.07
N GLU A 97 19.81 -4.38 11.14
CA GLU A 97 21.13 -3.74 10.96
C GLU A 97 22.29 -4.73 10.75
N ILE A 98 22.00 -5.91 10.20
CA ILE A 98 22.99 -6.93 9.89
C ILE A 98 23.92 -6.44 8.77
N ASP A 99 23.36 -5.76 7.78
CA ASP A 99 24.06 -5.14 6.65
C ASP A 99 25.06 -4.05 7.07
N LYS A 100 24.82 -3.38 8.21
CA LYS A 100 25.76 -2.40 8.80
C LYS A 100 26.98 -3.06 9.43
N ARG A 101 26.93 -4.37 9.71
CA ARG A 101 27.98 -5.11 10.43
C ARG A 101 28.65 -6.19 9.59
N ILE A 102 27.91 -6.83 8.69
CA ILE A 102 28.39 -7.87 7.80
C ILE A 102 28.15 -7.38 6.38
N ALA A 103 29.22 -7.28 5.59
CA ALA A 103 29.11 -6.83 4.21
C ALA A 103 28.27 -7.81 3.39
N ILE A 104 27.35 -7.28 2.58
CA ILE A 104 26.54 -8.06 1.62
C ILE A 104 27.07 -7.81 0.21
N ARG A 105 27.33 -8.86 -0.57
CA ARG A 105 27.84 -8.79 -1.96
C ARG A 105 27.01 -9.66 -2.90
N GLY A 106 26.92 -9.22 -4.16
CA GLY A 106 26.14 -9.91 -5.20
C GLY A 106 26.93 -10.95 -6.01
N ASN A 107 28.23 -11.07 -5.78
CA ASN A 107 29.07 -12.07 -6.45
C ASN A 107 30.31 -12.39 -5.62
N LEU A 108 30.94 -13.52 -5.94
CA LEU A 108 32.07 -14.06 -5.18
C LEU A 108 33.33 -13.20 -5.29
N SER A 109 33.58 -12.59 -6.46
CA SER A 109 34.76 -11.75 -6.69
C SER A 109 34.79 -10.56 -5.74
N ASP A 110 33.64 -9.86 -5.59
CA ASP A 110 33.53 -8.71 -4.69
C ASP A 110 33.67 -9.11 -3.22
N ALA A 111 33.13 -10.28 -2.84
CA ALA A 111 33.32 -10.80 -1.49
C ALA A 111 34.78 -11.15 -1.20
N VAL A 112 35.49 -11.76 -2.17
CA VAL A 112 36.92 -12.06 -2.05
C VAL A 112 37.72 -10.76 -1.92
N SER A 113 37.40 -9.71 -2.66
CA SER A 113 38.06 -8.39 -2.50
C SER A 113 37.92 -7.89 -1.07
N VAL A 114 36.68 -7.84 -0.54
CA VAL A 114 36.40 -7.38 0.84
C VAL A 114 37.13 -8.23 1.89
N LEU A 115 37.19 -9.54 1.69
CA LEU A 115 37.88 -10.46 2.60
C LEU A 115 39.41 -10.37 2.49
N SER A 116 39.94 -10.02 1.31
CA SER A 116 41.39 -9.98 1.03
C SER A 116 42.03 -8.67 1.48
N ASP A 117 41.31 -7.56 1.37
CA ASP A 117 41.83 -6.21 1.68
C ASP A 117 42.16 -6.02 3.16
N GLY A 118 41.74 -6.94 4.04
CA GLY A 118 42.12 -6.96 5.45
C GLY A 118 41.70 -5.71 6.23
N GLN A 119 40.93 -4.81 5.61
CA GLN A 119 40.40 -3.63 6.27
C GLN A 119 39.20 -4.07 7.13
N PRO A 120 39.26 -3.94 8.47
CA PRO A 120 38.07 -4.09 9.29
C PRO A 120 37.04 -3.09 8.79
N ALA A 121 35.80 -3.55 8.61
CA ALA A 121 34.67 -2.71 8.23
C ALA A 121 34.64 -1.44 9.11
N ASP A 122 34.99 -0.34 8.45
CA ASP A 122 34.81 1.06 8.81
C ASP A 122 35.22 1.54 10.21
N ARG A 123 36.44 2.10 10.30
CA ARG A 123 36.89 2.92 11.45
C ARG A 123 36.26 4.33 11.48
N ARG A 124 35.56 4.79 10.44
CA ARG A 124 35.06 6.18 10.39
C ARG A 124 33.91 6.46 11.35
N THR A 125 33.14 5.45 11.75
CA THR A 125 31.97 5.64 12.63
C THR A 125 32.29 5.79 14.12
N HIS A 126 33.52 5.46 14.56
CA HIS A 126 33.86 5.44 15.99
C HIS A 126 34.57 6.72 16.48
N GLU A 127 35.27 7.45 15.60
CA GLU A 127 35.87 8.75 15.93
C GLU A 127 34.85 9.90 15.87
N GLU A 128 33.90 9.87 14.93
CA GLU A 128 32.81 10.87 14.86
C GLU A 128 31.86 10.79 16.07
N ARG A 129 31.73 9.62 16.70
CA ARG A 129 30.95 9.46 17.95
C ARG A 129 31.66 9.97 19.20
N ARG A 130 32.98 10.17 19.17
CA ARG A 130 33.76 10.68 20.31
C ARG A 130 33.76 12.21 20.42
N ALA A 131 33.21 12.92 19.41
CA ALA A 131 33.18 14.38 19.35
C ALA A 131 31.86 15.02 19.85
N LEU A 132 30.88 14.24 20.31
CA LEU A 132 29.66 14.76 20.90
C LEU A 132 29.77 14.80 22.43
N PRO A 133 29.47 15.94 23.09
CA PRO A 133 29.62 16.06 24.53
C PRO A 133 28.56 15.20 25.23
N GLU A 134 29.00 14.30 26.10
CA GLU A 134 28.14 13.49 26.96
C GLU A 134 27.23 14.39 27.82
N ARG A 135 25.93 14.40 27.51
CA ARG A 135 24.90 14.93 28.41
C ARG A 135 24.77 13.98 29.60
N ARG A 136 25.46 14.29 30.70
CA ARG A 136 25.23 13.69 32.01
C ARG A 136 23.80 13.97 32.47
N VAL A 137 22.93 12.98 32.35
CA VAL A 137 21.66 12.95 33.09
C VAL A 137 21.98 12.57 34.54
N LYS A 138 21.94 13.54 35.44
CA LYS A 138 21.95 13.27 36.89
C LYS A 138 20.57 12.75 37.29
N THR A 139 20.51 11.49 37.68
CA THR A 139 19.38 10.91 38.41
C THR A 139 19.26 11.62 39.76
N ALA A 140 18.25 12.47 39.93
CA ALA A 140 17.94 13.10 41.20
C ALA A 140 16.94 12.22 41.97
N GLN A 141 17.35 11.84 43.19
CA GLN A 141 16.55 11.16 44.18
C GLN A 141 15.34 12.02 44.58
N VAL A 142 14.15 11.41 44.56
CA VAL A 142 12.93 11.98 45.10
C VAL A 142 12.99 11.90 46.62
N THR A 143 13.06 13.05 47.29
CA THR A 143 12.73 13.19 48.71
C THR A 143 11.42 13.96 48.84
N ALA A 144 10.51 13.40 49.63
CA ALA A 144 9.21 13.98 49.95
C ALA A 144 9.35 15.14 50.95
N VAL A 145 8.69 16.27 50.69
CA VAL A 145 8.35 17.27 51.71
C VAL A 145 6.96 17.87 51.44
N LYS A 146 6.19 17.99 52.52
CA LYS A 146 4.83 18.52 52.66
C LYS A 146 4.74 20.06 52.50
N GLY A 147 3.71 20.53 51.76
CA GLY A 147 2.88 21.77 51.87
C GLY A 147 3.53 23.16 52.13
N PRO A 148 2.77 24.29 52.16
CA PRO A 148 1.34 24.51 51.90
C PRO A 148 0.99 25.75 51.01
N ALA A 149 -0.31 25.86 50.71
CA ALA A 149 -1.23 26.99 50.38
C ALA A 149 -0.77 28.44 50.02
N THR A 150 -1.68 29.09 49.25
CA THR A 150 -1.87 30.54 48.93
C THR A 150 -0.95 31.12 47.85
N GLY A 151 -1.34 31.99 46.91
CA GLY A 151 -2.53 32.81 46.68
C GLY A 151 -2.42 33.52 45.31
N ALA A 152 -3.32 34.45 45.05
CA ALA A 152 -3.78 34.96 43.74
C ALA A 152 -2.92 36.05 43.03
N ALA A 153 -3.45 36.48 41.86
CA ALA A 153 -3.06 37.57 40.93
C ALA A 153 -1.97 37.17 39.89
N GLY A 154 -2.08 37.38 38.58
CA GLY A 154 -2.96 38.22 37.76
C GLY A 154 -2.09 39.25 37.05
N GLU A 155 -1.81 39.09 35.75
CA GLU A 155 -1.26 40.18 34.91
C GLU A 155 -1.31 39.85 33.40
N ALA A 156 -1.22 40.91 32.60
CA ALA A 156 -1.88 41.10 31.32
C ALA A 156 -1.06 40.74 30.06
N VAL A 157 -1.81 40.53 28.98
CA VAL A 157 -1.38 40.27 27.60
C VAL A 157 -1.02 41.59 26.89
N PRO A 158 0.07 41.67 26.09
CA PRO A 158 0.27 42.77 25.15
C PRO A 158 -0.23 42.41 23.73
N ALA A 159 -0.88 43.38 23.10
CA ALA A 159 -1.41 43.36 21.73
C ALA A 159 -0.30 43.53 20.66
N PRO A 160 -0.53 43.08 19.41
CA PRO A 160 0.42 43.22 18.31
C PRO A 160 0.33 44.58 17.57
N PRO A 161 1.40 45.04 16.90
CA PRO A 161 1.43 46.32 16.20
C PRO A 161 0.88 46.26 14.77
N ALA A 162 0.42 47.44 14.31
CA ALA A 162 -0.30 47.72 13.08
C ALA A 162 0.57 47.82 11.80
N GLU A 163 -0.06 47.57 10.64
CA GLU A 163 0.45 47.76 9.28
C GLU A 163 0.50 49.23 8.82
N PRO A 164 1.38 49.60 7.87
CA PRO A 164 1.40 50.92 7.24
C PRO A 164 0.63 50.97 5.89
N PRO A 165 0.21 52.17 5.44
CA PRO A 165 -0.76 52.33 4.35
C PRO A 165 -0.16 52.65 2.96
N GLY A 166 -0.78 52.06 1.93
CA GLY A 166 -1.33 52.71 0.72
C GLY A 166 -0.45 53.54 -0.23
N GLU A 167 -0.46 53.18 -1.52
CA GLU A 167 -0.27 54.14 -2.62
C GLU A 167 -1.20 53.86 -3.83
N ARG A 168 -1.89 54.90 -4.27
CA ARG A 168 -2.71 55.00 -5.50
C ARG A 168 -1.90 55.71 -6.59
N ARG A 169 -2.04 55.32 -7.87
CA ARG A 169 -1.88 56.18 -9.08
C ARG A 169 -2.47 55.46 -10.31
N THR A 170 -3.67 55.85 -10.78
CA THR A 170 -4.01 56.78 -11.90
C THR A 170 -3.63 56.33 -13.33
N SER A 171 -4.66 55.91 -14.06
CA SER A 171 -5.06 56.25 -15.45
C SER A 171 -4.05 56.74 -16.49
N ARG A 172 -4.09 56.17 -17.71
CA ARG A 172 -4.31 56.97 -18.94
C ARG A 172 -4.66 56.12 -20.19
N ASP A 173 -5.63 56.66 -20.93
CA ASP A 173 -6.15 56.28 -22.24
C ASP A 173 -5.11 56.24 -23.38
N ARG A 174 -5.40 55.42 -24.41
CA ARG A 174 -5.31 55.86 -25.82
C ARG A 174 -6.17 54.97 -26.75
N ARG A 175 -7.12 55.62 -27.45
CA ARG A 175 -7.85 55.14 -28.64
C ARG A 175 -7.02 55.39 -29.91
N VAL A 176 -7.24 54.58 -30.97
CA VAL A 176 -7.41 54.87 -32.45
C VAL A 176 -7.47 53.47 -33.12
N VAL A 177 -8.62 52.92 -33.61
CA VAL A 177 -9.39 53.11 -34.88
C VAL A 177 -8.74 52.45 -36.13
N PRO A 178 -9.52 51.81 -37.05
CA PRO A 178 -9.17 50.56 -37.77
C PRO A 178 -9.04 50.68 -39.30
N ASP A 179 -8.62 49.62 -40.03
CA ASP A 179 -9.30 49.19 -41.28
C ASP A 179 -8.93 47.79 -41.86
N ARG A 180 -9.96 47.17 -42.47
CA ARG A 180 -10.14 46.28 -43.67
C ARG A 180 -9.29 45.04 -44.05
N ARG A 181 -10.04 43.90 -44.09
CA ARG A 181 -10.32 42.88 -45.18
C ARG A 181 -9.19 41.93 -45.69
N VAL A 182 -9.22 40.59 -45.42
CA VAL A 182 -9.93 39.42 -46.07
C VAL A 182 -9.11 38.76 -47.22
N PRO A 183 -9.15 37.44 -47.55
CA PRO A 183 -9.57 36.19 -46.85
C PRO A 183 -8.57 35.00 -46.95
N SER A 184 -8.77 33.97 -46.11
CA SER A 184 -8.81 32.57 -46.58
C SER A 184 -9.51 31.67 -45.53
N ALA A 185 -10.48 30.87 -46.01
CA ALA A 185 -11.10 29.74 -45.31
C ALA A 185 -10.55 28.43 -45.94
N PRO A 186 -10.89 27.20 -45.49
CA PRO A 186 -11.83 26.82 -44.43
C PRO A 186 -11.34 25.68 -43.49
N LEU A 187 -12.06 25.47 -42.38
CA LEU A 187 -12.64 24.16 -41.99
C LEU A 187 -13.52 24.37 -40.73
N GLU A 188 -14.83 24.41 -40.97
CA GLU A 188 -15.88 24.50 -39.96
C GLU A 188 -16.32 23.10 -39.54
N HIS A 189 -16.32 22.84 -38.22
CA HIS A 189 -17.35 22.06 -37.55
C HIS A 189 -17.41 22.49 -36.07
N MET A 190 -18.17 23.55 -35.75
CA MET A 190 -18.70 23.76 -34.40
C MET A 190 -20.05 24.52 -34.48
N LEU A 191 -20.90 24.16 -33.53
CA LEU A 191 -22.31 24.48 -33.34
C LEU A 191 -22.77 25.89 -33.78
N PRO A 192 -24.00 26.02 -34.32
CA PRO A 192 -24.48 27.29 -34.84
C PRO A 192 -24.54 28.38 -33.76
N ARG A 193 -24.03 29.58 -34.09
CA ARG A 193 -23.99 30.77 -33.20
C ARG A 193 -25.35 31.14 -32.57
N SER A 194 -26.45 30.67 -33.15
CA SER A 194 -27.80 30.81 -32.61
C SER A 194 -28.02 30.04 -31.30
N TRP A 195 -27.28 28.95 -31.06
CA TRP A 195 -27.35 28.17 -29.82
C TRP A 195 -26.61 28.84 -28.66
N VAL A 196 -25.43 29.40 -28.92
CA VAL A 196 -24.68 30.17 -27.90
C VAL A 196 -25.47 31.41 -27.48
N ALA A 197 -26.11 32.09 -28.44
CA ALA A 197 -26.98 33.23 -28.15
C ALA A 197 -28.21 32.84 -27.30
N ARG A 198 -28.83 31.68 -27.56
CA ARG A 198 -29.98 31.19 -26.78
C ARG A 198 -29.58 30.70 -25.39
N ALA A 199 -28.43 30.02 -25.27
CA ALA A 199 -27.88 29.59 -23.98
C ALA A 199 -27.53 30.81 -23.11
N LEU A 200 -26.88 31.82 -23.66
CA LEU A 200 -26.59 33.07 -22.94
C LEU A 200 -27.86 33.82 -22.56
N GLN A 201 -28.90 33.81 -23.41
CA GLN A 201 -30.18 34.45 -23.10
C GLN A 201 -30.98 33.69 -22.02
N ALA A 202 -30.86 32.35 -21.97
CA ALA A 202 -31.43 31.51 -20.92
C ALA A 202 -30.73 31.72 -19.57
N VAL A 203 -29.40 31.75 -19.56
CA VAL A 203 -28.58 32.04 -18.35
C VAL A 203 -28.86 33.45 -17.82
N ARG A 204 -29.05 34.43 -18.72
CA ARG A 204 -29.38 35.82 -18.35
C ARG A 204 -30.78 35.97 -17.75
N ARG A 205 -31.72 35.10 -18.12
CA ARG A 205 -33.07 35.02 -17.52
C ARG A 205 -33.08 34.31 -16.17
N LEU A 206 -32.22 33.32 -15.98
CA LEU A 206 -32.14 32.51 -14.76
C LEU A 206 -31.42 33.22 -13.60
N LEU A 207 -30.39 34.03 -13.87
CA LEU A 207 -29.49 34.50 -12.80
C LEU A 207 -29.65 35.99 -12.41
N GLY A 208 -30.47 36.75 -13.13
CA GLY A 208 -30.66 38.19 -12.88
C GLY A 208 -29.38 39.03 -13.08
N GLY A 209 -29.53 40.34 -13.23
CA GLY A 209 -28.42 41.24 -13.59
C GLY A 209 -27.23 41.30 -12.61
N LYS A 210 -27.38 40.78 -11.39
CA LYS A 210 -26.32 40.72 -10.37
C LYS A 210 -25.49 39.42 -10.46
N GLY A 211 -26.04 38.32 -10.94
CA GLY A 211 -25.33 37.04 -11.09
C GLY A 211 -24.23 37.05 -12.16
N LEU A 212 -24.40 37.83 -13.23
CA LEU A 212 -23.40 37.92 -14.31
C LEU A 212 -22.07 38.56 -13.86
N ARG A 213 -22.08 39.41 -12.83
CA ARG A 213 -20.85 40.02 -12.29
C ARG A 213 -20.04 39.05 -11.44
N ALA A 214 -20.71 38.15 -10.71
CA ALA A 214 -20.06 37.11 -9.92
C ALA A 214 -19.43 36.02 -10.82
N VAL A 215 -20.13 35.61 -11.89
CA VAL A 215 -19.61 34.65 -12.87
C VAL A 215 -18.45 35.24 -13.67
N GLY A 216 -18.52 36.53 -14.04
CA GLY A 216 -17.41 37.22 -14.70
C GLY A 216 -16.17 37.37 -13.80
N LEU A 217 -16.35 37.56 -12.49
CA LEU A 217 -15.25 37.64 -11.53
C LEU A 217 -14.63 36.26 -11.24
N LEU A 218 -15.44 35.20 -11.18
CA LEU A 218 -14.96 33.82 -11.05
C LEU A 218 -14.18 33.35 -12.28
N LEU A 219 -14.62 33.70 -13.49
CA LEU A 219 -13.90 33.37 -14.73
C LEU A 219 -12.61 34.18 -14.89
N ALA A 220 -12.56 35.41 -14.37
CA ALA A 220 -11.35 36.23 -14.36
C ALA A 220 -10.34 35.77 -13.29
N LEU A 221 -10.80 35.24 -12.15
CA LEU A 221 -9.95 34.63 -11.12
C LEU A 221 -9.41 33.27 -11.56
N ALA A 222 -10.22 32.47 -12.27
CA ALA A 222 -9.78 31.19 -12.85
C ALA A 222 -8.74 31.38 -13.97
N ALA A 223 -8.74 32.51 -14.68
CA ALA A 223 -7.77 32.82 -15.72
C ALA A 223 -6.46 33.44 -15.19
N ALA A 224 -6.36 33.77 -13.90
CA ALA A 224 -5.23 34.49 -13.31
C ALA A 224 -4.35 33.63 -12.36
N CYS A 225 -4.70 32.37 -12.13
CA CYS A 225 -3.81 31.41 -11.46
C CYS A 225 -3.03 30.63 -12.52
N PRO A 226 -1.68 30.71 -12.57
CA PRO A 226 -0.92 29.70 -13.30
C PRO A 226 -1.15 28.37 -12.57
N GLY A 227 -1.84 27.44 -13.24
CA GLY A 227 -2.15 26.12 -12.69
C GLY A 227 -0.87 25.39 -12.30
N GLN A 228 -0.71 25.13 -11.00
CA GLN A 228 0.16 24.09 -10.48
C GLN A 228 -0.70 22.84 -10.25
N ASP A 229 -1.27 22.28 -11.33
CA ASP A 229 -2.15 21.10 -11.30
C ASP A 229 -1.46 19.85 -11.87
N GLY A 230 -0.15 19.71 -11.61
CA GLY A 230 0.58 18.49 -11.97
C GLY A 230 0.85 17.67 -10.72
N GLY A 231 0.18 16.52 -10.57
CA GLY A 231 0.63 15.49 -9.62
C GLY A 231 2.12 15.26 -9.84
N GLY A 232 2.91 15.31 -8.76
CA GLY A 232 4.37 15.13 -8.85
C GLY A 232 4.74 13.81 -9.54
N PRO A 233 5.98 13.68 -10.04
CA PRO A 233 6.41 12.42 -10.64
C PRO A 233 6.33 11.29 -9.61
N VAL A 234 5.89 10.09 -10.04
CA VAL A 234 5.88 8.85 -9.24
C VAL A 234 7.30 8.54 -8.77
N THR A 235 8.26 8.70 -9.67
CA THR A 235 9.69 8.64 -9.37
C THR A 235 10.47 9.50 -10.36
N SER A 236 11.62 10.03 -9.95
CA SER A 236 12.45 10.90 -10.79
C SER A 236 13.94 10.86 -10.45
N TRP A 237 14.78 11.13 -11.44
CA TRP A 237 16.23 11.20 -11.37
C TRP A 237 16.74 12.49 -12.02
N ASP A 238 17.46 13.29 -11.23
CA ASP A 238 18.16 14.50 -11.68
C ASP A 238 19.68 14.31 -11.71
N PHE A 239 20.16 13.12 -11.34
CA PHE A 239 21.57 12.72 -11.28
C PHE A 239 22.48 13.66 -10.47
N SER A 240 21.91 14.50 -9.60
CA SER A 240 22.67 15.39 -8.73
C SER A 240 23.47 14.62 -7.68
N ARG A 241 23.09 13.36 -7.39
CA ARG A 241 23.74 12.48 -6.40
C ARG A 241 24.55 11.34 -7.01
N GLY A 242 24.81 11.39 -8.31
CA GLY A 242 25.53 10.36 -9.05
C GLY A 242 24.59 9.53 -9.92
N ALA A 243 24.97 8.29 -10.23
CA ALA A 243 24.24 7.47 -11.20
C ALA A 243 22.92 6.90 -10.67
N GLU A 244 22.63 7.00 -9.36
CA GLU A 244 21.30 6.71 -8.78
C GLU A 244 20.69 5.34 -9.17
N GLY A 245 21.52 4.30 -9.21
CA GLY A 245 21.11 2.93 -9.55
C GLY A 245 21.30 2.55 -11.02
N TRP A 246 21.53 3.52 -11.89
CA TRP A 246 21.67 3.28 -13.32
C TRP A 246 22.94 2.52 -13.65
N SER A 247 22.84 1.63 -14.64
CA SER A 247 23.95 0.79 -15.11
C SER A 247 23.98 0.71 -16.65
N ALA A 248 25.07 0.18 -17.21
CA ALA A 248 25.23 -0.02 -18.66
C ALA A 248 25.68 -1.47 -18.97
N PRO A 249 24.80 -2.47 -18.75
CA PRO A 249 25.18 -3.88 -18.76
C PRO A 249 25.55 -4.41 -20.15
N LEU A 250 25.07 -3.76 -21.22
CA LEU A 250 25.22 -4.23 -22.61
C LEU A 250 26.31 -3.47 -23.39
N GLY A 251 27.18 -2.74 -22.67
CA GLY A 251 28.36 -2.10 -23.22
C GLY A 251 28.40 -0.58 -23.02
N GLY A 252 29.61 -0.02 -23.14
CA GLY A 252 29.89 1.39 -22.90
C GLY A 252 30.34 1.69 -21.46
N LYS A 253 30.66 2.96 -21.21
CA LYS A 253 31.09 3.48 -19.92
C LYS A 253 30.08 4.52 -19.44
N LEU A 254 29.42 4.21 -18.33
CA LEU A 254 28.48 5.12 -17.67
C LEU A 254 29.23 6.02 -16.67
N SER A 255 28.85 7.29 -16.61
CA SER A 255 29.40 8.30 -15.69
C SER A 255 28.38 9.41 -15.47
N VAL A 256 28.60 10.27 -14.47
CA VAL A 256 27.78 11.48 -14.28
C VAL A 256 28.64 12.72 -14.46
N GLU A 257 28.20 13.64 -15.31
CA GLU A 257 28.93 14.85 -15.65
C GLU A 257 27.99 16.05 -15.75
N GLY A 258 28.25 17.07 -14.94
CA GLY A 258 27.46 18.31 -14.96
C GLY A 258 25.99 18.10 -14.57
N GLY A 259 25.70 17.12 -13.71
CA GLY A 259 24.34 16.76 -13.32
C GLY A 259 23.59 15.89 -14.33
N SER A 260 24.26 15.37 -15.37
CA SER A 260 23.62 14.47 -16.34
C SER A 260 24.27 13.09 -16.31
N LEU A 261 23.47 12.05 -16.53
CA LEU A 261 23.97 10.70 -16.78
C LEU A 261 24.56 10.66 -18.19
N VAL A 262 25.78 10.15 -18.34
CA VAL A 262 26.54 10.11 -19.60
C VAL A 262 26.99 8.69 -19.89
N LEU A 263 26.45 8.10 -20.95
CA LEU A 263 26.90 6.83 -21.52
C LEU A 263 27.81 7.11 -22.72
N ARG A 264 29.07 6.66 -22.62
CA ARG A 264 30.04 6.71 -23.74
C ARG A 264 30.32 5.33 -24.30
N TYR A 265 30.32 5.22 -25.61
CA TYR A 265 30.45 3.94 -26.29
C TYR A 265 31.04 4.10 -27.69
N ASP A 266 31.64 3.03 -28.20
CA ASP A 266 31.96 2.90 -29.61
C ASP A 266 30.83 2.13 -30.30
N GLN A 267 30.39 2.55 -31.49
CA GLN A 267 29.36 1.82 -32.23
C GLN A 267 29.96 0.53 -32.80
N VAL A 268 30.05 -0.52 -31.99
CA VAL A 268 30.67 -1.78 -32.39
C VAL A 268 29.81 -2.49 -33.42
N THR A 269 30.43 -3.00 -34.49
CA THR A 269 29.80 -3.99 -35.36
C THR A 269 29.80 -5.33 -34.65
N GLY A 270 28.72 -5.69 -33.96
CA GLY A 270 28.47 -7.10 -33.68
C GLY A 270 27.64 -7.46 -32.47
N GLU A 271 27.91 -6.97 -31.25
CA GLU A 271 27.35 -7.64 -30.05
C GLU A 271 27.03 -6.73 -28.85
N ALA A 272 27.41 -5.45 -28.89
CA ALA A 272 27.19 -4.54 -27.76
C ALA A 272 26.06 -3.53 -28.08
N TYR A 273 25.03 -3.52 -27.24
CA TYR A 273 23.95 -2.54 -27.27
C TYR A 273 24.23 -1.48 -26.21
N PRO A 274 24.66 -0.27 -26.59
CA PRO A 274 24.88 0.79 -25.62
C PRO A 274 23.53 1.25 -25.04
N VAL A 275 23.16 0.67 -23.90
CA VAL A 275 21.88 0.89 -23.21
C VAL A 275 22.17 1.25 -21.76
N CYS A 276 21.50 2.30 -21.29
CA CYS A 276 21.37 2.60 -19.87
C CYS A 276 20.17 1.82 -19.32
N VAL A 277 20.36 1.11 -18.21
CA VAL A 277 19.33 0.32 -17.55
C VAL A 277 19.13 0.83 -16.13
N GLN A 278 17.87 1.02 -15.77
CA GLN A 278 17.43 1.30 -14.41
C GLN A 278 16.47 0.21 -13.95
N GLU A 279 16.78 -0.41 -12.81
CA GLU A 279 15.87 -1.29 -12.10
C GLU A 279 14.89 -0.43 -11.29
N LEU A 280 13.60 -0.77 -11.36
CA LEU A 280 12.51 0.01 -10.79
C LEU A 280 11.81 -0.79 -9.69
N GLU A 281 11.44 -0.09 -8.62
CA GLU A 281 10.33 -0.55 -7.77
C GLU A 281 9.03 -0.33 -8.57
N LEU A 282 8.06 -1.23 -8.44
CA LEU A 282 6.83 -1.24 -9.25
C LEU A 282 6.24 0.16 -9.34
N LEU A 283 5.79 0.55 -10.54
CA LEU A 283 5.34 1.91 -10.82
C LEU A 283 3.83 1.98 -11.11
N PRO A 284 2.96 1.66 -10.12
CA PRO A 284 1.52 1.75 -10.32
C PRO A 284 1.14 3.20 -10.69
N LEU A 285 0.10 3.35 -11.51
CA LEU A 285 -0.48 4.65 -11.92
C LEU A 285 0.37 5.47 -12.90
N THR A 286 1.51 4.96 -13.35
CA THR A 286 2.34 5.61 -14.37
C THR A 286 1.60 5.70 -15.70
N ARG A 287 1.54 6.90 -16.29
CA ARG A 287 0.97 7.11 -17.63
C ARG A 287 1.96 7.60 -18.66
N ALA A 288 3.05 8.22 -18.22
CA ALA A 288 4.10 8.66 -19.13
C ALA A 288 5.48 8.53 -18.49
N VAL A 289 6.50 8.43 -19.35
CA VAL A 289 7.89 8.66 -18.98
C VAL A 289 8.38 9.92 -19.69
N ARG A 290 8.88 10.88 -18.92
CA ARG A 290 9.50 12.11 -19.39
C ARG A 290 10.99 12.07 -19.10
N PHE A 291 11.80 12.55 -20.03
CA PHE A 291 13.24 12.70 -19.81
C PHE A 291 13.81 13.74 -20.78
N ARG A 292 14.98 14.28 -20.46
CA ARG A 292 15.78 15.06 -21.40
C ARG A 292 16.92 14.20 -21.91
N ALA A 293 17.15 14.26 -23.22
CA ALA A 293 18.23 13.51 -23.85
C ALA A 293 19.05 14.38 -24.81
N ARG A 294 20.34 14.07 -24.93
CA ARG A 294 21.24 14.63 -25.94
C ARG A 294 22.20 13.54 -26.43
N THR A 295 22.30 13.40 -27.75
CA THR A 295 23.15 12.39 -28.40
C THR A 295 24.23 13.06 -29.24
N THR A 296 25.36 12.40 -29.49
CA THR A 296 26.36 12.89 -30.45
C THR A 296 26.25 12.28 -31.85
N HIS A 297 25.55 11.15 -32.00
CA HIS A 297 25.57 10.38 -33.25
C HIS A 297 24.22 9.88 -33.78
N VAL A 298 23.12 9.99 -33.04
CA VAL A 298 21.80 9.50 -33.49
C VAL A 298 20.70 10.53 -33.29
N ASP A 299 19.70 10.50 -34.17
CA ASP A 299 18.50 11.35 -34.08
C ASP A 299 17.27 10.58 -33.58
N ALA A 300 17.48 9.35 -33.10
CA ALA A 300 16.48 8.51 -32.47
C ALA A 300 17.12 7.70 -31.34
N LEU A 301 16.36 7.48 -30.28
CA LEU A 301 16.66 6.58 -29.18
C LEU A 301 15.63 5.46 -29.14
N PHE A 302 16.07 4.30 -28.70
CA PHE A 302 15.18 3.22 -28.32
C PHE A 302 14.91 3.30 -26.82
N VAL A 303 13.65 3.26 -26.44
CA VAL A 303 13.19 3.24 -25.06
C VAL A 303 12.42 1.96 -24.85
N ALA A 304 12.73 1.20 -23.80
CA ALA A 304 11.99 0.00 -23.47
C ALA A 304 11.62 -0.07 -21.99
N LEU A 305 10.50 -0.71 -21.75
CA LEU A 305 9.96 -1.04 -20.44
C LEU A 305 9.80 -2.54 -20.37
N GLN A 306 10.40 -3.17 -19.36
CA GLN A 306 10.28 -4.60 -19.14
C GLN A 306 9.48 -4.89 -17.88
N GLU A 307 8.55 -5.82 -18.03
CA GLU A 307 7.67 -6.31 -16.99
C GLU A 307 8.32 -7.43 -16.18
N ARG A 308 7.66 -7.81 -15.09
CA ARG A 308 8.14 -8.82 -14.15
C ARG A 308 8.20 -10.23 -14.78
N ASP A 309 7.28 -10.53 -15.68
CA ASP A 309 7.21 -11.78 -16.44
C ASP A 309 8.32 -11.89 -17.51
N GLY A 310 9.03 -10.79 -17.77
CA GLY A 310 10.09 -10.68 -18.77
C GLY A 310 9.64 -10.06 -20.09
N SER A 311 8.34 -9.83 -20.29
CA SER A 311 7.78 -9.14 -21.44
C SER A 311 8.38 -7.75 -21.56
N SER A 312 8.72 -7.35 -22.78
CA SER A 312 9.45 -6.10 -23.06
C SER A 312 8.71 -5.32 -24.11
N TYR A 313 8.41 -4.06 -23.82
CA TYR A 313 7.71 -3.15 -24.71
C TYR A 313 8.61 -2.00 -25.07
N VAL A 314 8.51 -1.54 -26.31
CA VAL A 314 9.49 -0.68 -26.93
C VAL A 314 8.81 0.51 -27.58
N ARG A 315 9.52 1.63 -27.60
CA ARG A 315 9.10 2.84 -28.28
C ARG A 315 10.31 3.64 -28.76
N GLU A 316 10.23 4.11 -30.00
CA GLU A 316 11.23 5.04 -30.53
C GLU A 316 10.97 6.46 -30.01
N ALA A 317 12.03 7.12 -29.53
CA ALA A 317 12.03 8.51 -29.14
C ALA A 317 12.90 9.32 -30.10
N SER A 318 12.29 10.26 -30.84
CA SER A 318 13.07 11.18 -31.68
C SER A 318 13.85 12.16 -30.82
N VAL A 319 15.15 12.27 -31.10
CA VAL A 319 16.06 13.23 -30.49
C VAL A 319 16.77 14.04 -31.56
N GLN A 320 17.56 15.04 -31.18
CA GLN A 320 18.35 15.79 -32.15
C GLN A 320 19.83 15.74 -31.77
N ARG A 321 20.65 15.27 -32.70
CA ARG A 321 22.10 15.22 -32.53
C ARG A 321 22.65 16.57 -32.06
N GLY A 322 23.43 16.52 -30.98
CA GLY A 322 24.14 17.65 -30.41
C GLY A 322 23.28 18.61 -29.59
N LYS A 323 21.95 18.40 -29.47
CA LYS A 323 21.04 19.28 -28.72
C LYS A 323 20.27 18.51 -27.66
N TRP A 324 20.06 19.16 -26.51
CA TRP A 324 19.11 18.67 -25.51
C TRP A 324 17.68 18.74 -26.05
N ARG A 325 16.92 17.67 -25.88
CA ARG A 325 15.49 17.58 -26.18
C ARG A 325 14.79 16.95 -25.01
N GLU A 326 13.68 17.56 -24.60
CA GLU A 326 12.72 16.89 -23.74
C GLU A 326 11.91 15.90 -24.57
N VAL A 327 11.76 14.70 -24.06
CA VAL A 327 10.99 13.61 -24.61
C VAL A 327 9.94 13.25 -23.58
N SER A 328 8.69 13.09 -24.00
CA SER A 328 7.61 12.55 -23.18
C SER A 328 6.92 11.45 -23.98
N LEU A 329 6.89 10.25 -23.42
CA LEU A 329 6.31 9.05 -24.03
C LEU A 329 5.15 8.56 -23.16
N SER A 330 3.96 8.44 -23.74
CA SER A 330 2.85 7.73 -23.10
C SER A 330 3.18 6.24 -22.96
N ILE A 331 2.91 5.66 -21.79
CA ILE A 331 3.03 4.22 -21.52
C ILE A 331 2.18 3.42 -22.51
N SER A 332 0.96 3.90 -22.81
CA SER A 332 0.04 3.28 -23.76
C SER A 332 0.51 3.26 -25.22
N GLY A 333 1.65 3.88 -25.55
CA GLY A 333 2.20 3.88 -26.90
C GLY A 333 3.48 3.07 -27.02
N PHE A 334 3.83 2.29 -26.01
CA PHE A 334 4.84 1.24 -26.12
C PHE A 334 4.21 0.01 -26.77
N GLU A 335 4.97 -0.66 -27.63
CA GLU A 335 4.53 -1.84 -28.38
C GLU A 335 5.37 -3.04 -27.96
N LEU A 336 4.77 -4.24 -27.88
CA LEU A 336 5.49 -5.45 -27.50
C LEU A 336 6.67 -5.69 -28.46
N ASP A 337 7.87 -5.89 -27.92
CA ASP A 337 9.06 -6.19 -28.71
C ASP A 337 8.84 -7.51 -29.46
N TRP A 338 9.19 -7.53 -30.75
CA TRP A 338 9.05 -8.71 -31.61
C TRP A 338 9.93 -9.89 -31.13
N ASN A 339 11.00 -9.60 -30.37
CA ASN A 339 11.81 -10.61 -29.67
C ASN A 339 11.27 -10.98 -28.26
N GLY A 340 10.28 -10.24 -27.75
CA GLY A 340 9.61 -10.48 -26.47
C GLY A 340 8.89 -11.82 -26.42
N LYS A 341 8.59 -12.43 -27.58
CA LYS A 341 8.23 -13.85 -27.68
C LYS A 341 9.46 -14.76 -27.60
N GLY A 342 10.31 -14.55 -26.59
CA GLY A 342 11.12 -15.64 -26.08
C GLY A 342 10.17 -16.80 -25.79
N ALA A 343 10.56 -18.04 -26.04
CA ALA A 343 9.66 -19.21 -26.08
C ALA A 343 8.84 -19.51 -24.80
N GLU A 344 8.91 -18.65 -23.78
CA GLU A 344 8.29 -18.78 -22.46
C GLU A 344 7.59 -17.51 -21.94
N ALA A 345 7.62 -16.36 -22.64
CA ALA A 345 6.91 -15.17 -22.20
C ALA A 345 5.48 -15.17 -22.76
N GLU A 346 4.51 -15.48 -21.89
CA GLU A 346 3.08 -15.41 -22.17
C GLU A 346 2.54 -14.10 -21.61
N ASP A 347 2.75 -12.99 -22.33
CA ASP A 347 1.97 -11.78 -22.10
C ASP A 347 0.49 -12.11 -22.31
N GLU A 348 -0.32 -11.92 -21.26
CA GLU A 348 -1.72 -12.33 -21.21
C GLU A 348 -2.61 -11.52 -22.18
N ASN A 349 -2.20 -10.30 -22.54
CA ASN A 349 -3.10 -9.34 -23.20
C ASN A 349 -2.46 -8.53 -24.35
N ASP A 350 -1.20 -8.80 -24.73
CA ASP A 350 -0.43 -8.05 -25.73
C ASP A 350 -0.33 -6.54 -25.40
N ALA A 351 -0.40 -6.16 -24.11
CA ALA A 351 -0.46 -4.78 -23.64
C ALA A 351 0.35 -4.55 -22.36
N LEU A 352 1.13 -3.48 -22.35
CA LEU A 352 1.97 -3.09 -21.23
C LEU A 352 1.13 -2.73 -19.99
N ASP A 353 1.30 -3.50 -18.92
CA ASP A 353 0.76 -3.35 -17.58
C ASP A 353 1.68 -2.47 -16.71
N PRO A 354 1.32 -1.21 -16.40
CA PRO A 354 2.18 -0.28 -15.67
C PRO A 354 2.64 -0.80 -14.30
N GLU A 355 1.79 -1.57 -13.62
CA GLU A 355 2.06 -2.20 -12.32
C GLU A 355 3.11 -3.33 -12.39
N GLN A 356 3.38 -3.87 -13.57
CA GLN A 356 4.36 -4.94 -13.76
C GLN A 356 5.74 -4.41 -14.17
N ILE A 357 5.87 -3.13 -14.53
CA ILE A 357 7.13 -2.52 -14.96
C ILE A 357 8.18 -2.64 -13.84
N THR A 358 9.25 -3.37 -14.13
CA THR A 358 10.40 -3.55 -13.22
C THR A 358 11.69 -2.97 -13.77
N ARG A 359 11.74 -2.66 -15.07
CA ARG A 359 12.95 -2.15 -15.73
C ARG A 359 12.65 -1.08 -16.75
N PHE A 360 13.53 -0.08 -16.76
CA PHE A 360 13.57 0.98 -17.77
C PHE A 360 14.89 0.95 -18.52
N LEU A 361 14.82 0.89 -19.84
CA LEU A 361 15.97 0.82 -20.73
C LEU A 361 15.92 1.97 -21.73
N ILE A 362 17.07 2.59 -21.98
CA ILE A 362 17.19 3.63 -23.01
C ILE A 362 18.58 3.58 -23.66
N GLY A 363 18.62 3.56 -24.98
CA GLY A 363 19.88 3.36 -25.70
C GLY A 363 19.85 3.76 -27.18
N ASP A 364 21.01 3.60 -27.82
CA ASP A 364 21.18 3.85 -29.25
C ASP A 364 20.82 2.59 -30.06
N PRO A 365 19.83 2.65 -30.97
CA PRO A 365 19.36 1.49 -31.72
C PRO A 365 20.29 1.08 -32.87
N THR A 366 21.36 1.82 -33.17
CA THR A 366 22.22 1.58 -34.34
C THR A 366 22.83 0.17 -34.34
N GLY A 367 23.22 -0.34 -33.17
CA GLY A 367 23.72 -1.72 -33.04
C GLY A 367 22.67 -2.76 -33.45
N PHE A 368 21.42 -2.54 -33.05
CA PHE A 368 20.28 -3.37 -33.42
C PHE A 368 20.00 -3.30 -34.92
N TYR A 369 20.00 -2.10 -35.50
CA TYR A 369 19.82 -1.95 -36.95
C TYR A 369 20.88 -2.70 -37.75
N HIS A 370 22.15 -2.67 -37.30
CA HIS A 370 23.23 -3.41 -37.95
C HIS A 370 23.10 -4.92 -37.82
N LEU A 371 22.57 -5.42 -36.69
CA LEU A 371 22.33 -6.85 -36.52
C LEU A 371 21.17 -7.33 -37.41
N ALA A 372 20.05 -6.61 -37.39
CA ALA A 372 18.83 -7.03 -38.08
C ALA A 372 18.91 -6.85 -39.61
N TRP A 373 19.58 -5.81 -40.11
CA TRP A 373 19.60 -5.48 -41.54
C TRP A 373 21.00 -5.44 -42.17
N GLY A 374 22.03 -5.83 -41.41
CA GLY A 374 23.41 -5.71 -41.83
C GLY A 374 23.91 -4.26 -41.82
N LYS A 375 25.22 -4.09 -41.99
CA LYS A 375 25.83 -2.76 -42.04
C LYS A 375 25.63 -2.12 -43.42
N PRO A 376 25.08 -0.90 -43.53
CA PRO A 376 25.06 -0.17 -44.79
C PRO A 376 26.49 0.02 -45.33
N GLN A 377 26.71 -0.32 -46.61
CA GLN A 377 28.01 -0.15 -47.25
C GLN A 377 28.47 1.32 -47.13
N GLY A 378 29.66 1.52 -46.55
CA GLY A 378 30.28 2.85 -46.42
C GLY A 378 29.97 3.63 -45.13
N GLN A 379 29.11 3.12 -44.24
CA GLN A 379 28.88 3.78 -42.95
C GLN A 379 30.11 3.64 -42.03
N LYS A 380 30.71 4.77 -41.66
CA LYS A 380 31.79 4.79 -40.67
C LYS A 380 31.22 4.51 -39.28
N ILE A 381 31.87 3.62 -38.53
CA ILE A 381 31.58 3.38 -37.12
C ILE A 381 31.94 4.65 -36.37
N ALA A 382 30.98 5.21 -35.63
CA ALA A 382 31.28 6.30 -34.71
C ALA A 382 32.05 5.73 -33.51
N THR A 383 33.24 6.27 -33.26
CA THR A 383 33.96 6.06 -32.00
C THR A 383 33.71 7.23 -31.07
N GLY A 384 33.63 6.98 -29.77
CA GLY A 384 33.32 7.99 -28.77
C GLY A 384 31.92 8.59 -28.91
N ALA A 385 30.93 7.77 -29.29
CA ALA A 385 29.54 8.18 -29.23
C ALA A 385 29.11 8.39 -27.76
N GLU A 386 28.16 9.31 -27.57
CA GLU A 386 27.74 9.77 -26.26
C GLU A 386 26.21 9.96 -26.27
N LEU A 387 25.56 9.37 -25.27
CA LEU A 387 24.17 9.61 -24.87
C LEU A 387 24.20 10.28 -23.50
N ARG A 388 23.60 11.46 -23.39
CA ARG A 388 23.34 12.14 -22.11
C ARG A 388 21.86 12.09 -21.77
N LEU A 389 21.54 11.85 -20.50
CA LEU A 389 20.20 11.87 -19.93
C LEU A 389 20.14 12.79 -18.72
N ASP A 390 19.00 13.44 -18.53
CA ASP A 390 18.72 14.34 -17.42
C ASP A 390 17.20 14.39 -17.18
N ASP A 391 16.78 14.83 -15.99
CA ASP A 391 15.37 15.03 -15.62
C ASP A 391 14.46 13.83 -15.99
N VAL A 392 14.90 12.59 -15.72
CA VAL A 392 14.10 11.40 -16.00
C VAL A 392 13.01 11.30 -14.95
N ALA A 393 11.75 11.18 -15.36
CA ALA A 393 10.60 11.15 -14.47
C ALA A 393 9.51 10.23 -15.03
N PHE A 394 8.92 9.42 -14.16
CA PHE A 394 7.66 8.73 -14.46
C PHE A 394 6.52 9.56 -13.90
N GLU A 395 5.58 9.94 -14.76
CA GLU A 395 4.51 10.87 -14.41
C GLU A 395 3.20 10.11 -14.16
N ALA A 396 2.59 10.43 -13.03
CA ALA A 396 1.20 10.07 -12.78
C ALA A 396 0.30 10.90 -13.71
N GLY A 397 -0.79 10.33 -14.21
CA GLY A 397 -1.79 11.13 -14.94
C GLY A 397 -2.45 12.16 -14.02
N GLU A 398 -2.91 13.30 -14.58
CA GLU A 398 -3.62 14.35 -13.81
C GLU A 398 -4.69 13.76 -12.87
N GLU A 399 -4.44 13.91 -11.56
CA GLU A 399 -5.32 13.57 -10.46
C GLU A 399 -6.53 14.53 -10.42
N SER A 400 -7.55 14.27 -11.24
CA SER A 400 -8.89 14.80 -10.92
C SER A 400 -10.05 13.89 -11.34
N ALA A 401 -9.77 12.89 -12.18
CA ALA A 401 -10.75 11.88 -12.56
C ALA A 401 -10.55 10.54 -11.83
N THR A 402 -9.36 10.25 -11.30
CA THR A 402 -8.95 8.89 -10.92
C THR A 402 -9.36 8.43 -9.53
N ALA A 403 -9.65 9.26 -8.53
CA ALA A 403 -10.31 8.73 -7.31
C ALA A 403 -11.74 8.26 -7.64
N ARG A 404 -12.47 9.02 -8.47
CA ARG A 404 -13.80 8.64 -8.99
C ARG A 404 -13.75 7.54 -10.05
N GLU A 405 -12.71 7.48 -10.89
CA GLU A 405 -12.53 6.44 -11.90
C GLU A 405 -11.89 5.16 -11.34
N ALA A 406 -11.05 5.23 -10.30
CA ALA A 406 -10.64 4.08 -9.50
C ALA A 406 -11.82 3.55 -8.67
N LEU A 407 -12.72 4.42 -8.19
CA LEU A 407 -14.06 4.03 -7.71
C LEU A 407 -14.95 3.46 -8.82
N LYS A 408 -14.70 3.78 -10.10
CA LYS A 408 -15.41 3.24 -11.26
C LYS A 408 -14.79 1.91 -11.74
N TYR A 409 -13.50 1.69 -11.52
CA TYR A 409 -12.82 0.39 -11.66
C TYR A 409 -13.13 -0.54 -10.47
N LEU A 410 -13.32 0.00 -9.26
CA LEU A 410 -13.93 -0.72 -8.12
C LEU A 410 -15.35 -1.21 -8.42
N LYS A 411 -16.06 -0.60 -9.39
CA LYS A 411 -17.35 -1.09 -9.87
C LYS A 411 -17.26 -2.26 -10.85
N THR A 412 -16.08 -2.84 -11.13
CA THR A 412 -15.99 -3.97 -12.07
C THR A 412 -15.97 -5.34 -11.39
N ARG A 413 -15.48 -5.46 -10.15
CA ARG A 413 -15.50 -6.71 -9.36
C ARG A 413 -15.53 -6.50 -7.84
N THR A 414 -16.07 -7.47 -7.12
CA THR A 414 -16.11 -7.53 -5.65
C THR A 414 -14.71 -7.75 -5.07
N LEU A 415 -14.32 -6.95 -4.08
CA LEU A 415 -13.11 -7.18 -3.29
C LEU A 415 -13.32 -8.35 -2.35
N LEU A 416 -12.43 -9.33 -2.37
CA LEU A 416 -12.50 -10.49 -1.47
C LEU A 416 -11.50 -10.35 -0.34
N GLY A 417 -11.93 -10.65 0.88
CA GLY A 417 -11.06 -10.62 2.04
C GLY A 417 -11.42 -11.66 3.09
N VAL A 418 -10.50 -11.85 4.01
CA VAL A 418 -10.69 -12.70 5.20
C VAL A 418 -10.21 -11.89 6.41
N HIS A 419 -10.97 -11.93 7.50
CA HIS A 419 -10.52 -11.28 8.73
C HIS A 419 -9.25 -11.93 9.24
N ALA A 420 -8.29 -11.08 9.54
CA ALA A 420 -6.99 -11.49 10.01
C ALA A 420 -7.04 -11.77 11.51
N ASN A 421 -6.88 -13.03 11.90
CA ASN A 421 -6.60 -13.45 13.27
C ASN A 421 -5.48 -14.50 13.26
N PRO A 422 -4.49 -14.42 14.16
CA PRO A 422 -3.38 -15.37 14.20
C PRO A 422 -3.86 -16.78 14.58
N ALA A 423 -3.07 -17.79 14.20
CA ALA A 423 -3.26 -19.13 14.74
C ALA A 423 -2.91 -19.12 16.23
N ARG A 424 -3.80 -19.66 17.07
CA ARG A 424 -3.73 -19.58 18.54
C ARG A 424 -3.84 -18.13 19.04
N ASP A 425 -4.17 -17.97 20.32
CA ASP A 425 -4.33 -16.63 20.91
C ASP A 425 -2.99 -15.91 21.21
N GLU A 426 -1.89 -16.41 20.67
CA GLU A 426 -0.55 -15.88 20.93
C GLU A 426 -0.19 -14.78 19.93
N ALA A 427 -0.08 -13.55 20.43
CA ALA A 427 0.44 -12.42 19.67
C ALA A 427 1.98 -12.49 19.56
N SER A 428 2.49 -13.37 18.70
CA SER A 428 3.91 -13.44 18.34
C SER A 428 4.14 -12.96 16.90
N ASP A 429 5.31 -12.39 16.63
CA ASP A 429 5.68 -11.96 15.27
C ASP A 429 5.62 -13.11 14.25
N GLU A 430 5.94 -14.34 14.68
CA GLU A 430 5.84 -15.55 13.86
C GLU A 430 4.38 -15.88 13.52
N ALA A 431 3.48 -15.79 14.51
CA ALA A 431 2.05 -16.02 14.29
C ALA A 431 1.43 -14.99 13.34
N TYR A 432 1.84 -13.72 13.45
CA TYR A 432 1.44 -12.68 12.50
C TYR A 432 2.00 -12.93 11.11
N LEU A 433 3.28 -13.30 10.98
CA LEU A 433 3.89 -13.58 9.68
C LEU A 433 3.22 -14.78 8.98
N ASP A 434 2.91 -15.84 9.72
CA ASP A 434 2.16 -17.00 9.22
C ASP A 434 0.74 -16.60 8.79
N MET A 435 0.03 -15.82 9.62
CA MET A 435 -1.29 -15.27 9.29
C MET A 435 -1.27 -14.50 7.98
N PHE A 436 -0.31 -13.60 7.75
CA PHE A 436 -0.20 -12.88 6.47
C PHE A 436 0.19 -13.78 5.31
N THR A 437 1.09 -14.74 5.52
CA THR A 437 1.44 -15.71 4.48
C THR A 437 0.22 -16.47 4.00
N LYS A 438 -0.70 -16.79 4.91
CA LYS A 438 -1.99 -17.42 4.59
C LYS A 438 -2.95 -16.46 3.89
N LEU A 439 -3.05 -15.20 4.32
CA LEU A 439 -3.85 -14.19 3.62
C LEU A 439 -3.35 -13.96 2.19
N ASP A 440 -2.04 -13.89 1.99
CA ASP A 440 -1.40 -13.78 0.66
C ASP A 440 -1.72 -15.01 -0.20
N ARG A 441 -1.76 -16.21 0.40
CA ARG A 441 -2.16 -17.45 -0.31
C ARG A 441 -3.63 -17.47 -0.70
N LEU A 442 -4.51 -16.90 0.13
CA LEU A 442 -5.91 -16.69 -0.22
C LEU A 442 -6.10 -15.51 -1.19
N ASP A 443 -5.00 -14.78 -1.46
CA ASP A 443 -4.89 -13.52 -2.19
C ASP A 443 -6.00 -12.55 -1.76
N SER A 444 -6.11 -12.38 -0.44
CA SER A 444 -7.02 -11.44 0.20
C SER A 444 -6.69 -10.03 -0.28
N GLU A 445 -7.68 -9.26 -0.75
CA GLU A 445 -7.51 -7.93 -1.33
C GLU A 445 -7.91 -6.80 -0.38
N ILE A 446 -8.73 -7.15 0.61
CA ILE A 446 -9.21 -6.24 1.64
C ILE A 446 -8.96 -6.83 3.03
N LEU A 447 -8.55 -5.97 3.96
CA LEU A 447 -8.36 -6.29 5.37
C LEU A 447 -9.34 -5.49 6.23
N ARG A 448 -9.86 -6.16 7.25
CA ARG A 448 -10.56 -5.50 8.37
C ARG A 448 -9.54 -5.09 9.42
N LEU A 449 -9.56 -3.82 9.75
CA LEU A 449 -8.72 -3.22 10.79
C LEU A 449 -9.64 -2.45 11.73
N GLY A 450 -9.35 -2.42 13.01
CA GLY A 450 -10.21 -1.70 13.94
C GLY A 450 -9.58 -1.54 15.30
N ASN A 451 -10.06 -0.51 16.01
CA ASN A 451 -9.71 -0.29 17.40
C ASN A 451 -10.97 0.10 18.19
N ASP A 452 -10.99 -0.28 19.46
CA ASP A 452 -12.02 0.19 20.37
C ASP A 452 -11.77 1.66 20.74
N TRP A 453 -12.84 2.45 20.80
CA TRP A 453 -12.73 3.86 21.17
C TRP A 453 -12.17 4.03 22.59
N LYS A 454 -12.60 3.22 23.57
CA LYS A 454 -12.08 3.26 24.95
C LYS A 454 -10.56 3.06 25.03
N ASP A 455 -9.97 2.32 24.10
CA ASP A 455 -8.53 2.09 24.06
C ASP A 455 -7.80 3.26 23.39
N LEU A 456 -8.42 3.85 22.37
CA LEU A 456 -7.89 5.03 21.68
C LEU A 456 -8.02 6.32 22.49
N GLU A 457 -9.06 6.45 23.32
CA GLU A 457 -9.32 7.59 24.19
C GLU A 457 -9.61 7.15 25.65
N PRO A 458 -8.60 6.63 26.37
CA PRO A 458 -8.80 6.08 27.72
C PRO A 458 -9.23 7.10 28.78
N ALA A 459 -9.09 8.40 28.49
CA ALA A 459 -9.62 9.48 29.31
C ALA A 459 -10.02 10.68 28.43
N PRO A 460 -10.94 11.56 28.87
CA PRO A 460 -11.42 12.67 28.04
C PRO A 460 -10.33 13.51 27.38
N GLY A 461 -10.30 13.47 26.04
CA GLY A 461 -9.33 14.18 25.21
C GLY A 461 -7.88 13.68 25.32
N LYS A 462 -7.66 12.52 25.95
CA LYS A 462 -6.35 11.86 26.06
C LYS A 462 -6.34 10.66 25.14
N TYR A 463 -5.53 10.73 24.10
CA TYR A 463 -5.45 9.68 23.10
C TYR A 463 -4.26 8.76 23.33
N ALA A 464 -4.50 7.45 23.25
CA ALA A 464 -3.48 6.41 23.28
C ALA A 464 -3.52 5.67 21.93
N TRP A 465 -2.59 6.02 21.05
CA TRP A 465 -2.49 5.38 19.74
C TRP A 465 -1.67 4.09 19.87
N PRO A 466 -2.11 2.96 19.29
CA PRO A 466 -1.31 1.74 19.28
C PRO A 466 0.08 2.01 18.70
N GLU A 467 1.11 1.41 19.32
CA GLU A 467 2.50 1.57 18.87
C GLU A 467 2.72 1.00 17.46
N ARG A 468 3.84 1.38 16.87
CA ARG A 468 4.25 1.19 15.46
C ARG A 468 4.00 -0.19 14.86
N ASN A 469 3.85 -1.28 15.62
CA ASN A 469 3.76 -2.62 15.04
C ASN A 469 2.48 -2.83 14.23
N SER A 470 1.31 -2.34 14.65
CA SER A 470 0.10 -2.42 13.80
C SER A 470 0.18 -1.47 12.60
N VAL A 471 0.75 -0.28 12.78
CA VAL A 471 0.86 0.77 11.75
C VAL A 471 1.92 0.47 10.68
N THR A 472 3.01 -0.18 11.08
CA THR A 472 4.10 -0.59 10.16
C THR A 472 3.61 -1.74 9.31
N LEU A 473 2.93 -2.70 9.93
CA LEU A 473 2.24 -3.79 9.26
C LEU A 473 1.16 -3.27 8.29
N GLU A 474 0.32 -2.32 8.71
CA GLU A 474 -0.65 -1.64 7.84
C GLU A 474 0.03 -0.93 6.66
N ARG A 475 1.10 -0.17 6.91
CA ARG A 475 1.84 0.53 5.84
C ARG A 475 2.53 -0.44 4.87
N GLU A 476 3.18 -1.47 5.37
CA GLU A 476 3.82 -2.51 4.57
C GLU A 476 2.80 -3.25 3.71
N ARG A 477 1.59 -3.44 4.21
CA ARG A 477 0.53 -4.15 3.50
C ARG A 477 -0.21 -3.26 2.49
N ARG A 478 -0.37 -1.97 2.78
CA ARG A 478 -0.77 -0.98 1.76
C ARG A 478 0.27 -0.89 0.64
N ALA A 479 1.56 -0.97 0.97
CA ALA A 479 2.63 -1.04 -0.04
C ALA A 479 2.55 -2.33 -0.89
N GLN A 480 1.83 -3.35 -0.43
CA GLN A 480 1.55 -4.58 -1.17
C GLN A 480 0.17 -4.56 -1.86
N GLY A 481 -0.54 -3.43 -1.85
CA GLY A 481 -1.82 -3.26 -2.55
C GLY A 481 -3.05 -3.70 -1.76
N LEU A 482 -2.92 -4.11 -0.50
CA LEU A 482 -4.08 -4.46 0.33
C LEU A 482 -4.88 -3.22 0.68
N ARG A 483 -6.17 -3.27 0.36
CA ARG A 483 -7.15 -2.24 0.77
C ARG A 483 -7.54 -2.48 2.23
N ALA A 484 -7.93 -1.41 2.89
CA ALA A 484 -8.33 -1.49 4.29
C ALA A 484 -9.74 -0.94 4.49
N TYR A 485 -10.48 -1.69 5.30
CA TYR A 485 -11.76 -1.33 5.87
C TYR A 485 -11.54 -1.13 7.38
N TYR A 486 -11.91 0.04 7.89
CA TYR A 486 -11.59 0.48 9.25
C TYR A 486 -12.81 0.53 10.14
N GLU A 487 -12.76 -0.16 11.26
CA GLU A 487 -13.79 -0.12 12.29
C GLU A 487 -13.39 0.80 13.43
N LEU A 488 -14.21 1.83 13.61
CA LEU A 488 -14.12 2.69 14.77
C LEU A 488 -15.54 2.96 15.26
N LYS A 489 -16.08 2.00 16.01
CA LYS A 489 -17.52 1.89 16.24
C LYS A 489 -17.98 2.71 17.45
N ILE A 490 -19.03 3.50 17.29
CA ILE A 490 -19.77 4.08 18.43
C ILE A 490 -20.90 3.15 18.92
N LEU A 491 -21.50 2.39 18.01
CA LEU A 491 -22.49 1.35 18.30
C LEU A 491 -21.95 -0.02 17.87
N ASP A 492 -22.06 -1.03 18.72
CA ASP A 492 -21.69 -2.40 18.39
C ASP A 492 -22.71 -3.37 18.98
N ARG A 493 -23.57 -3.91 18.10
CA ARG A 493 -24.71 -4.77 18.46
C ARG A 493 -25.63 -4.07 19.45
N GLU A 494 -26.07 -4.74 20.52
CA GLU A 494 -26.99 -4.18 21.51
C GLU A 494 -26.31 -3.17 22.47
N HIS A 495 -25.01 -2.90 22.30
CA HIS A 495 -24.18 -2.24 23.32
C HIS A 495 -23.31 -1.11 22.76
N ARG A 496 -22.72 -0.37 23.71
CA ARG A 496 -21.66 0.63 23.47
C ARG A 496 -20.40 0.26 24.23
N ALA A 497 -20.10 -1.03 24.32
CA ALA A 497 -19.02 -1.60 25.14
C ALA A 497 -17.60 -1.16 24.72
N ASN A 498 -17.49 -0.50 23.55
CA ASN A 498 -16.23 -0.02 23.00
C ASN A 498 -16.01 1.48 23.30
N VAL A 499 -16.92 2.13 24.04
CA VAL A 499 -16.90 3.57 24.35
C VAL A 499 -16.21 3.81 25.71
N PRO A 500 -15.48 4.93 25.91
CA PRO A 500 -14.85 5.24 27.20
C PRO A 500 -15.81 5.18 28.40
N GLU A 501 -15.34 4.65 29.53
CA GLU A 501 -16.17 4.38 30.73
C GLU A 501 -16.92 5.63 31.23
N ASP A 502 -16.32 6.82 31.08
CA ASP A 502 -16.91 8.08 31.53
C ASP A 502 -18.14 8.52 30.74
N ILE A 503 -18.32 8.02 29.51
CA ILE A 503 -19.44 8.33 28.63
C ILE A 503 -20.27 7.10 28.21
N GLU A 504 -19.83 5.88 28.50
CA GLU A 504 -20.53 4.63 28.17
C GLU A 504 -21.98 4.61 28.69
N LYS A 505 -22.22 5.20 29.88
CA LYS A 505 -23.53 5.22 30.55
C LYS A 505 -24.37 6.44 30.21
N LEU A 506 -23.82 7.43 29.49
CA LEU A 506 -24.55 8.64 29.12
C LEU A 506 -25.48 8.37 27.94
N PRO A 507 -26.70 8.95 27.87
CA PRO A 507 -27.54 8.87 26.68
C PRO A 507 -26.77 9.21 25.39
N LEU A 508 -27.11 8.60 24.26
CA LEU A 508 -26.46 8.93 22.99
C LEU A 508 -26.66 10.42 22.62
N SER A 509 -27.77 11.00 23.09
CA SER A 509 -28.14 12.40 22.90
C SER A 509 -27.29 13.40 23.69
N GLU A 510 -26.45 12.94 24.62
CA GLU A 510 -25.51 13.81 25.30
C GLU A 510 -24.49 14.37 24.31
N VAL A 511 -24.44 15.71 24.19
CA VAL A 511 -23.64 16.42 23.19
C VAL A 511 -22.16 16.02 23.23
N SER A 512 -21.66 15.68 24.43
CA SER A 512 -20.27 15.21 24.60
C SER A 512 -19.97 13.90 23.87
N VAL A 513 -20.94 13.00 23.74
CA VAL A 513 -20.76 11.69 23.11
C VAL A 513 -20.49 11.85 21.63
N GLY A 514 -21.44 12.42 20.88
CA GLY A 514 -21.29 12.65 19.44
C GLY A 514 -20.09 13.52 19.09
N ARG A 515 -19.87 14.62 19.83
CA ARG A 515 -18.73 15.51 19.60
C ARG A 515 -17.38 14.82 19.79
N ARG A 516 -17.21 14.04 20.86
CA ARG A 516 -15.94 13.34 21.12
C ARG A 516 -15.69 12.25 20.09
N TYR A 517 -16.74 11.53 19.68
CA TYR A 517 -16.65 10.53 18.64
C TYR A 517 -16.17 11.13 17.30
N VAL A 518 -16.80 12.22 16.85
CA VAL A 518 -16.39 12.92 15.62
C VAL A 518 -14.92 13.36 15.71
N GLU A 519 -14.52 13.97 16.83
CA GLU A 519 -13.14 14.42 17.04
C GLU A 519 -12.13 13.25 17.03
N LEU A 520 -12.48 12.12 17.66
CA LEU A 520 -11.69 10.90 17.62
C LEU A 520 -11.50 10.41 16.19
N VAL A 521 -12.58 10.27 15.41
CA VAL A 521 -12.51 9.77 14.04
C VAL A 521 -11.64 10.67 13.16
N LEU A 522 -11.81 11.99 13.26
CA LEU A 522 -10.97 12.94 12.51
C LEU A 522 -9.49 12.80 12.86
N ARG A 523 -9.17 12.65 14.14
CA ARG A 523 -7.78 12.41 14.60
C ARG A 523 -7.25 11.07 14.14
N TYR A 524 -8.08 10.03 14.14
CA TYR A 524 -7.72 8.70 13.67
C TYR A 524 -7.36 8.74 12.18
N VAL A 525 -8.24 9.31 11.35
CA VAL A 525 -8.02 9.50 9.91
C VAL A 525 -6.74 10.28 9.63
N GLU A 526 -6.52 11.40 10.33
CA GLU A 526 -5.33 12.23 10.19
C GLU A 526 -4.06 11.48 10.61
N ARG A 527 -4.11 10.79 11.77
CA ARG A 527 -2.97 10.12 12.38
C ARG A 527 -2.43 8.99 11.50
N PHE A 528 -3.33 8.21 10.91
CA PHE A 528 -3.00 7.03 10.10
C PHE A 528 -2.97 7.31 8.59
N GLY A 529 -3.14 8.58 8.19
CA GLY A 529 -3.07 9.00 6.79
C GLY A 529 -4.18 8.44 5.91
N LEU A 530 -5.35 8.14 6.49
CA LEU A 530 -6.46 7.47 5.79
C LEU A 530 -7.14 8.37 4.76
N GLY A 531 -6.92 9.68 4.85
CA GLY A 531 -7.59 10.70 4.04
C GLY A 531 -7.23 10.69 2.56
N SER A 532 -6.00 10.31 2.21
CA SER A 532 -5.49 10.27 0.82
C SER A 532 -5.60 8.89 0.18
N GLU A 533 -6.22 7.94 0.87
CA GLU A 533 -6.29 6.53 0.45
C GLU A 533 -7.71 6.06 0.15
N GLY A 534 -8.69 6.96 0.25
CA GLY A 534 -10.10 6.61 0.06
C GLY A 534 -10.63 5.56 1.05
N ALA A 535 -10.25 5.65 2.33
CA ALA A 535 -10.60 4.65 3.33
C ALA A 535 -12.11 4.53 3.59
N SER A 536 -12.59 3.31 3.83
CA SER A 536 -13.96 3.03 4.27
C SER A 536 -14.01 2.88 5.80
N LEU A 537 -14.77 3.74 6.48
CA LEU A 537 -14.96 3.72 7.94
C LEU A 537 -16.31 3.11 8.33
N LEU A 538 -16.30 2.07 9.15
CA LEU A 538 -17.48 1.57 9.84
C LEU A 538 -17.68 2.32 11.15
N VAL A 539 -18.81 3.02 11.23
CA VAL A 539 -19.19 3.82 12.41
C VAL A 539 -20.07 3.03 13.38
N GLY A 540 -20.85 2.07 12.90
CA GLY A 540 -21.70 1.24 13.73
C GLY A 540 -21.81 -0.17 13.18
N ASN A 541 -21.57 -1.17 14.04
CA ASN A 541 -21.71 -2.58 13.69
C ASN A 541 -23.03 -3.14 14.21
N GLU A 542 -23.76 -3.84 13.33
CA GLU A 542 -25.03 -4.50 13.65
C GLU A 542 -26.01 -3.59 14.41
N VAL A 543 -26.17 -2.36 13.92
CA VAL A 543 -26.91 -1.30 14.64
C VAL A 543 -28.41 -1.58 14.76
N ASP A 544 -28.94 -2.50 13.94
CA ASP A 544 -30.30 -3.00 14.06
C ASP A 544 -30.59 -3.51 15.48
N ALA A 545 -29.62 -4.24 16.06
CA ALA A 545 -29.71 -4.79 17.41
C ALA A 545 -29.91 -3.69 18.47
N TYR A 546 -29.13 -2.60 18.34
CA TYR A 546 -29.24 -1.45 19.22
C TYR A 546 -30.61 -0.78 19.11
N PHE A 547 -31.07 -0.55 17.87
CA PHE A 547 -32.30 0.20 17.61
C PHE A 547 -33.58 -0.60 17.81
N GLU A 548 -33.53 -1.93 17.91
CA GLU A 548 -34.65 -2.71 18.42
C GLU A 548 -34.93 -2.39 19.89
N ALA A 549 -33.87 -2.28 20.69
CA ALA A 549 -33.98 -1.97 22.11
C ALA A 549 -34.17 -0.47 22.38
N ARG A 550 -33.64 0.40 21.50
CA ARG A 550 -33.63 1.87 21.66
C ARG A 550 -34.01 2.61 20.37
N PRO A 551 -35.26 2.49 19.89
CA PRO A 551 -35.69 3.16 18.66
C PRO A 551 -35.62 4.70 18.75
N GLU A 552 -35.68 5.28 19.94
CA GLU A 552 -35.58 6.72 20.19
C GLU A 552 -34.21 7.31 19.85
N ASP A 553 -33.15 6.50 19.84
CA ASP A 553 -31.77 6.95 19.57
C ASP A 553 -31.47 7.07 18.07
N ARG A 554 -32.38 6.62 17.18
CA ARG A 554 -32.17 6.61 15.72
C ARG A 554 -31.82 7.98 15.14
N GLU A 555 -32.60 9.01 15.48
CA GLU A 555 -32.37 10.38 14.99
C GLU A 555 -31.08 10.98 15.54
N VAL A 556 -30.74 10.65 16.78
CA VAL A 556 -29.49 11.12 17.41
C VAL A 556 -28.29 10.53 16.68
N PHE A 557 -28.28 9.22 16.46
CA PHE A 557 -27.21 8.54 15.73
C PHE A 557 -27.06 9.08 14.31
N ARG A 558 -28.17 9.28 13.60
CA ARG A 558 -28.20 9.91 12.29
C ARG A 558 -27.58 11.32 12.30
N GLY A 559 -27.86 12.11 13.34
CA GLY A 559 -27.24 13.43 13.53
C GLY A 559 -25.71 13.35 13.72
N ILE A 560 -25.22 12.33 14.43
CA ILE A 560 -23.78 12.07 14.59
C ILE A 560 -23.16 11.71 13.23
N LEU A 561 -23.79 10.82 12.45
CA LEU A 561 -23.33 10.43 11.11
C LEU A 561 -23.21 11.64 10.16
N ARG A 562 -24.24 12.51 10.13
CA ARG A 562 -24.23 13.73 9.32
C ARG A 562 -23.08 14.66 9.70
N THR A 563 -22.94 14.92 10.99
CA THR A 563 -21.88 15.79 11.51
C THR A 563 -20.51 15.22 11.16
N LEU A 564 -20.33 13.90 11.30
CA LEU A 564 -19.09 13.22 10.94
C LEU A 564 -18.80 13.36 9.44
N ARG A 565 -19.78 13.05 8.57
CA ARG A 565 -19.61 13.14 7.12
C ARG A 565 -19.33 14.55 6.65
N GLU A 566 -20.00 15.56 7.20
CA GLU A 566 -19.71 16.97 6.89
C GLU A 566 -18.26 17.32 7.24
N LYS A 567 -17.77 16.87 8.40
CA LYS A 567 -16.40 17.14 8.86
C LYS A 567 -15.35 16.35 8.08
N LEU A 568 -15.65 15.11 7.69
CA LEU A 568 -14.80 14.32 6.81
C LEU A 568 -14.77 14.94 5.41
N ALA A 569 -15.90 15.33 4.82
CA ALA A 569 -15.94 15.97 3.50
C ALA A 569 -15.13 17.28 3.45
N GLU A 570 -15.07 18.03 4.56
CA GLU A 570 -14.28 19.25 4.69
C GLU A 570 -12.76 19.00 4.68
N ARG A 571 -12.29 17.89 5.25
CA ARG A 571 -10.85 17.64 5.51
C ARG A 571 -10.25 16.45 4.75
N PHE A 572 -11.06 15.44 4.49
CA PHE A 572 -10.72 14.11 4.00
C PHE A 572 -11.84 13.59 3.06
N PRO A 573 -12.10 14.26 1.92
CA PRO A 573 -13.29 14.02 1.08
C PRO A 573 -13.36 12.63 0.45
N GLU A 574 -12.28 11.85 0.51
CA GLU A 574 -12.23 10.48 -0.02
C GLU A 574 -12.66 9.43 1.00
N VAL A 575 -12.76 9.79 2.29
CA VAL A 575 -13.12 8.85 3.36
C VAL A 575 -14.64 8.61 3.35
N GLY A 576 -15.04 7.37 3.09
CA GLY A 576 -16.44 6.95 3.07
C GLY A 576 -16.92 6.44 4.42
N VAL A 577 -18.15 6.77 4.80
CA VAL A 577 -18.77 6.32 6.06
C VAL A 577 -19.85 5.26 5.80
N GLY A 578 -19.82 4.18 6.56
CA GLY A 578 -20.86 3.15 6.51
C GLY A 578 -21.24 2.58 7.86
N VAL A 579 -22.28 1.75 7.81
CA VAL A 579 -22.92 1.09 8.95
C VAL A 579 -23.30 -0.32 8.54
N THR A 580 -23.17 -1.27 9.47
CA THR A 580 -23.50 -2.68 9.25
C THR A 580 -24.81 -3.07 9.91
N PHE A 581 -25.57 -3.96 9.24
CA PHE A 581 -26.80 -4.55 9.73
C PHE A 581 -26.73 -6.09 9.70
N ARG A 582 -27.44 -6.77 10.61
CA ARG A 582 -27.63 -8.23 10.56
C ARG A 582 -28.71 -8.61 9.57
N MET A 583 -28.42 -9.54 8.67
CA MET A 583 -29.44 -10.05 7.73
C MET A 583 -30.48 -10.98 8.35
N THR A 584 -30.21 -11.54 9.53
CA THR A 584 -31.00 -12.64 10.11
C THR A 584 -31.71 -12.29 11.41
N SER A 585 -31.48 -11.12 11.99
CA SER A 585 -31.98 -10.75 13.33
C SER A 585 -33.38 -10.15 13.35
N MET A 586 -33.73 -9.37 12.33
CA MET A 586 -34.89 -8.49 12.33
C MET A 586 -35.92 -8.89 11.26
N GLU A 587 -37.20 -8.65 11.55
CA GLU A 587 -38.27 -8.74 10.55
C GLU A 587 -37.89 -7.94 9.28
N PRO A 588 -37.99 -8.53 8.06
CA PRO A 588 -37.50 -7.89 6.84
C PRO A 588 -38.02 -6.47 6.61
N SER A 589 -39.29 -6.21 6.97
CA SER A 589 -39.91 -4.89 6.83
C SER A 589 -39.32 -3.83 7.78
N ARG A 590 -38.92 -4.21 8.99
CA ARG A 590 -38.28 -3.32 9.95
C ARG A 590 -36.83 -3.06 9.58
N LEU A 591 -36.14 -4.07 9.05
CA LEU A 591 -34.78 -3.90 8.53
C LEU A 591 -34.79 -2.92 7.35
N ALA A 592 -35.72 -3.09 6.42
CA ALA A 592 -35.90 -2.17 5.30
C ALA A 592 -36.21 -0.73 5.74
N ASP A 593 -37.08 -0.54 6.74
CA ASP A 593 -37.36 0.78 7.33
C ASP A 593 -36.08 1.43 7.90
N LEU A 594 -35.31 0.68 8.68
CA LEU A 594 -34.10 1.20 9.32
C LEU A 594 -32.99 1.50 8.29
N VAL A 595 -32.80 0.62 7.30
CA VAL A 595 -31.84 0.84 6.21
C VAL A 595 -32.24 2.08 5.42
N SER A 596 -33.50 2.20 5.02
CA SER A 596 -34.02 3.37 4.30
C SER A 596 -33.87 4.67 5.12
N PHE A 597 -34.08 4.59 6.44
CA PHE A 597 -33.92 5.72 7.35
C PHE A 597 -32.49 6.29 7.37
N LEU A 598 -31.48 5.43 7.32
CA LEU A 598 -30.05 5.83 7.35
C LEU A 598 -29.45 6.04 5.96
N HIS A 599 -30.06 5.52 4.89
CA HIS A 599 -29.52 5.46 3.52
C HIS A 599 -28.85 6.75 3.04
N GLY A 600 -29.55 7.89 3.10
CA GLY A 600 -29.02 9.18 2.61
C GLY A 600 -27.81 9.71 3.39
N ASP A 601 -27.51 9.11 4.55
CA ASP A 601 -26.45 9.51 5.46
C ASP A 601 -25.24 8.55 5.41
N LEU A 602 -25.20 7.62 4.45
CA LEU A 602 -24.13 6.64 4.26
C LEU A 602 -23.49 6.77 2.86
N ASP A 603 -22.21 6.38 2.75
CA ASP A 603 -21.47 6.25 1.49
C ASP A 603 -21.43 4.79 1.00
N TRP A 604 -21.61 3.84 1.91
CA TRP A 604 -21.74 2.41 1.65
C TRP A 604 -22.53 1.75 2.80
N ILE A 605 -23.06 0.55 2.55
CA ILE A 605 -23.84 -0.20 3.54
C ILE A 605 -23.24 -1.60 3.78
N GLY A 606 -23.13 -1.97 5.05
CA GLY A 606 -22.60 -3.24 5.49
C GLY A 606 -23.69 -4.23 5.88
N PHE A 607 -23.45 -5.51 5.67
CA PHE A 607 -24.28 -6.58 6.19
C PHE A 607 -23.45 -7.74 6.75
N THR A 608 -23.93 -8.34 7.84
CA THR A 608 -23.44 -9.62 8.35
C THR A 608 -24.37 -10.76 7.97
N TYR A 609 -23.78 -11.92 7.65
CA TYR A 609 -24.51 -13.14 7.29
C TYR A 609 -23.77 -14.40 7.74
N TYR A 610 -24.35 -15.10 8.73
CA TYR A 610 -23.87 -16.41 9.14
C TYR A 610 -24.89 -17.47 8.75
N LYS A 611 -24.46 -18.45 7.95
CA LYS A 611 -25.29 -19.62 7.62
C LYS A 611 -25.13 -20.64 8.73
N LEU A 612 -26.19 -20.86 9.51
CA LEU A 612 -26.20 -21.95 10.49
C LEU A 612 -26.52 -23.28 9.79
N PRO A 613 -25.97 -24.40 10.26
CA PRO A 613 -26.27 -25.72 9.69
C PRO A 613 -27.75 -26.11 9.83
N SER A 614 -28.45 -25.56 10.83
CA SER A 614 -29.88 -25.75 11.05
C SER A 614 -30.77 -24.87 10.18
N ASP A 615 -30.21 -23.87 9.49
CA ASP A 615 -31.00 -22.97 8.66
C ASP A 615 -31.57 -23.73 7.47
N ASP A 616 -32.83 -23.46 7.13
CA ASP A 616 -33.47 -23.99 5.92
C ASP A 616 -32.57 -23.73 4.70
N ASP A 617 -32.23 -24.78 3.94
CA ASP A 617 -31.40 -24.74 2.73
C ASP A 617 -31.95 -23.76 1.68
N ARG A 618 -33.18 -23.28 1.85
CA ARG A 618 -33.81 -22.27 0.99
C ARG A 618 -33.01 -20.99 0.89
N ARG A 619 -32.45 -20.43 1.98
CA ARG A 619 -31.67 -19.18 1.91
C ARG A 619 -30.26 -19.43 1.35
N THR A 620 -30.16 -19.42 0.03
CA THR A 620 -28.89 -19.51 -0.69
C THR A 620 -28.13 -18.16 -0.65
N PRO A 621 -26.79 -18.15 -0.84
CA PRO A 621 -26.03 -16.90 -0.98
C PRO A 621 -26.62 -15.94 -2.02
N ARG A 622 -27.15 -16.49 -3.12
CA ARG A 622 -27.82 -15.71 -4.17
C ARG A 622 -29.01 -14.91 -3.65
N GLU A 623 -29.91 -15.56 -2.92
CA GLU A 623 -31.12 -14.90 -2.38
C GLU A 623 -30.73 -13.83 -1.37
N VAL A 624 -29.79 -14.15 -0.47
CA VAL A 624 -29.32 -13.23 0.56
C VAL A 624 -28.63 -12.01 -0.07
N PHE A 625 -27.73 -12.21 -1.03
CA PHE A 625 -27.05 -11.10 -1.70
C PHE A 625 -28.01 -10.26 -2.55
N THR A 626 -29.03 -10.88 -3.17
CA THR A 626 -30.08 -10.14 -3.88
C THR A 626 -30.85 -9.25 -2.90
N GLN A 627 -31.22 -9.77 -1.74
CA GLN A 627 -31.90 -8.99 -0.71
C GLN A 627 -31.03 -7.84 -0.17
N MET A 628 -29.73 -8.08 0.06
CA MET A 628 -28.80 -7.02 0.47
C MET A 628 -28.71 -5.89 -0.57
N ASP A 629 -28.63 -6.24 -1.85
CA ASP A 629 -28.58 -5.29 -2.99
C ASP A 629 -29.88 -4.47 -3.10
N GLU A 630 -31.04 -5.13 -2.96
CA GLU A 630 -32.35 -4.46 -2.92
C GLU A 630 -32.47 -3.50 -1.75
N LEU A 631 -32.01 -3.89 -0.55
CA LEU A 631 -32.01 -3.03 0.64
C LEU A 631 -31.06 -1.83 0.48
N ALA A 632 -29.92 -2.03 -0.17
CA ALA A 632 -28.91 -1.00 -0.36
C ALA A 632 -29.34 0.12 -1.32
N ASP A 633 -30.30 -0.16 -2.21
CA ASP A 633 -30.88 0.79 -3.16
C ASP A 633 -29.80 1.68 -3.83
N GLY A 634 -28.83 1.02 -4.46
CA GLY A 634 -27.75 1.66 -5.22
C GLY A 634 -26.52 2.10 -4.41
N LEU A 635 -26.52 1.97 -3.07
CA LEU A 635 -25.29 2.10 -2.29
C LEU A 635 -24.36 0.90 -2.50
N PRO A 636 -23.03 1.08 -2.45
CA PRO A 636 -22.09 -0.04 -2.43
C PRO A 636 -22.37 -0.99 -1.26
N VAL A 637 -22.53 -2.28 -1.56
CA VAL A 637 -22.80 -3.32 -0.55
C VAL A 637 -21.50 -3.96 -0.08
N TYR A 638 -21.27 -3.96 1.23
CA TYR A 638 -20.19 -4.66 1.89
C TYR A 638 -20.79 -5.83 2.67
N VAL A 639 -20.36 -7.05 2.38
CA VAL A 639 -20.58 -8.18 3.29
C VAL A 639 -19.44 -8.13 4.29
N THR A 640 -19.65 -7.47 5.42
CA THR A 640 -18.58 -7.19 6.38
C THR A 640 -18.23 -8.42 7.21
N GLU A 641 -19.16 -9.36 7.36
CA GLU A 641 -18.93 -10.62 8.05
C GLU A 641 -19.75 -11.72 7.36
N ILE A 642 -19.10 -12.74 6.79
CA ILE A 642 -19.76 -13.97 6.33
C ILE A 642 -19.06 -15.21 6.85
N GLY A 643 -19.84 -16.23 7.21
CA GLY A 643 -19.25 -17.49 7.63
C GLY A 643 -20.25 -18.63 7.82
N MET A 644 -19.71 -19.84 7.94
CA MET A 644 -20.44 -21.06 8.28
C MET A 644 -19.61 -21.86 9.29
N PRO A 645 -20.17 -22.21 10.47
CA PRO A 645 -19.43 -22.92 11.50
C PRO A 645 -19.29 -24.42 11.17
N THR A 646 -18.20 -25.03 11.63
CA THR A 646 -17.89 -26.44 11.36
C THR A 646 -18.16 -27.38 12.55
N SER A 647 -18.63 -26.87 13.69
CA SER A 647 -18.89 -27.70 14.88
C SER A 647 -20.07 -28.65 14.69
N ALA A 648 -19.81 -29.95 14.86
CA ALA A 648 -20.83 -30.99 14.83
C ALA A 648 -21.88 -30.83 15.95
N GLU A 649 -21.54 -30.14 17.05
CA GLU A 649 -22.47 -29.91 18.16
C GLU A 649 -23.66 -29.03 17.77
N ILE A 650 -23.50 -28.18 16.76
CA ILE A 650 -24.56 -27.36 16.16
C ILE A 650 -24.91 -27.81 14.73
N GLY A 651 -24.57 -29.06 14.39
CA GLY A 651 -24.89 -29.69 13.10
C GLY A 651 -23.95 -29.31 11.95
N GLY A 652 -22.85 -28.60 12.22
CA GLY A 652 -21.88 -28.18 11.22
C GLY A 652 -20.88 -29.27 10.83
N SER A 653 -20.17 -29.04 9.74
CA SER A 653 -19.01 -29.84 9.33
C SER A 653 -18.09 -29.01 8.44
N GLU A 654 -16.83 -29.43 8.33
CA GLU A 654 -15.89 -28.75 7.43
C GLU A 654 -16.28 -28.89 5.96
N GLU A 655 -16.92 -30.00 5.57
CA GLU A 655 -17.44 -30.21 4.22
C GLU A 655 -18.62 -29.28 3.93
N LEU A 656 -19.48 -29.02 4.92
CA LEU A 656 -20.58 -28.06 4.79
C LEU A 656 -20.03 -26.65 4.59
N GLN A 657 -19.06 -26.23 5.41
CA GLN A 657 -18.39 -24.93 5.26
C GLN A 657 -17.71 -24.82 3.88
N ALA A 658 -16.99 -25.86 3.44
CA ALA A 658 -16.35 -25.85 2.12
C ALA A 658 -17.36 -25.75 0.98
N ARG A 659 -18.51 -26.43 1.05
CA ARG A 659 -19.60 -26.26 0.07
C ARG A 659 -20.12 -24.83 0.07
N PHE A 660 -20.38 -24.26 1.24
CA PHE A 660 -20.87 -22.89 1.36
C PHE A 660 -19.88 -21.86 0.81
N VAL A 661 -18.57 -22.03 1.02
CA VAL A 661 -17.54 -21.19 0.39
C VAL A 661 -17.64 -21.22 -1.13
N ARG A 662 -17.79 -22.41 -1.73
CA ARG A 662 -17.98 -22.53 -3.20
C ARG A 662 -19.25 -21.81 -3.66
N ASP A 663 -20.35 -21.96 -2.94
CA ASP A 663 -21.62 -21.34 -3.30
C ASP A 663 -21.57 -19.81 -3.22
N VAL A 664 -20.91 -19.27 -2.18
CA VAL A 664 -20.67 -17.83 -2.00
C VAL A 664 -19.82 -17.29 -3.14
N LEU A 665 -18.65 -17.89 -3.39
CA LEU A 665 -17.73 -17.38 -4.41
C LEU A 665 -18.29 -17.57 -5.82
N ALA A 666 -18.99 -18.67 -6.10
CA ALA A 666 -19.68 -18.85 -7.37
C ALA A 666 -20.75 -17.77 -7.60
N GLU A 667 -21.43 -17.29 -6.56
CA GLU A 667 -22.37 -16.18 -6.69
C GLU A 667 -21.65 -14.84 -6.94
N VAL A 668 -20.52 -14.59 -6.29
CA VAL A 668 -19.66 -13.44 -6.59
C VAL A 668 -19.21 -13.47 -8.05
N SER A 669 -18.72 -14.61 -8.56
CA SER A 669 -18.30 -14.75 -9.95
C SER A 669 -19.43 -14.52 -10.95
N ARG A 670 -20.67 -14.93 -10.63
CA ARG A 670 -21.84 -14.70 -11.50
C ARG A 670 -22.25 -13.24 -11.54
N ASN A 671 -22.10 -12.51 -10.43
CA ASN A 671 -22.55 -11.13 -10.28
C ASN A 671 -21.48 -10.26 -9.63
N PRO A 672 -20.33 -10.06 -10.29
CA PRO A 672 -19.14 -9.44 -9.69
C PRO A 672 -19.34 -7.97 -9.30
N ARG A 673 -20.45 -7.36 -9.73
CA ARG A 673 -20.78 -5.95 -9.43
C ARG A 673 -21.85 -5.79 -8.36
N ARG A 674 -22.44 -6.89 -7.86
CA ARG A 674 -23.49 -6.81 -6.84
C ARG A 674 -22.91 -6.37 -5.50
N LEU A 675 -21.75 -6.91 -5.14
CA LEU A 675 -21.07 -6.58 -3.90
C LEU A 675 -19.82 -5.74 -4.21
N ALA A 676 -19.58 -4.71 -3.41
CA ALA A 676 -18.34 -3.95 -3.43
C ALA A 676 -17.22 -4.69 -2.70
N ALA A 677 -17.54 -5.33 -1.56
CA ALA A 677 -16.61 -6.14 -0.80
C ALA A 677 -17.30 -7.32 -0.11
N LEU A 678 -16.55 -8.39 0.12
CA LEU A 678 -16.96 -9.54 0.93
C LEU A 678 -15.80 -9.97 1.83
N LEU A 679 -16.05 -10.01 3.13
CA LEU A 679 -15.08 -10.42 4.14
C LEU A 679 -15.56 -11.68 4.87
N TRP A 680 -14.81 -12.76 4.72
CA TRP A 680 -15.00 -13.96 5.52
C TRP A 680 -14.58 -13.70 6.98
N PHE A 681 -15.39 -14.13 7.94
CA PHE A 681 -15.34 -13.62 9.31
C PHE A 681 -14.05 -13.95 10.09
N ASP A 682 -13.36 -15.05 9.82
CA ASP A 682 -12.08 -15.36 10.49
C ASP A 682 -11.17 -16.21 9.61
N LEU A 683 -9.87 -15.96 9.67
CA LEU A 683 -8.86 -16.78 9.03
C LEU A 683 -8.70 -18.10 9.79
N HIS A 684 -8.55 -18.04 11.11
CA HIS A 684 -8.37 -19.21 11.98
C HIS A 684 -9.58 -19.39 12.92
N ASP A 685 -9.89 -20.65 13.25
CA ASP A 685 -10.78 -20.94 14.36
C ASP A 685 -10.24 -20.34 15.66
N LEU A 686 -11.16 -19.87 16.51
CA LEU A 686 -10.80 -19.39 17.84
C LEU A 686 -10.42 -20.58 18.73
N SER A 687 -9.57 -20.33 19.71
CA SER A 687 -9.35 -21.31 20.77
C SER A 687 -10.63 -21.54 21.58
N GLU A 688 -10.71 -22.67 22.30
CA GLU A 688 -11.78 -22.88 23.27
C GLU A 688 -11.82 -21.78 24.34
N GLU A 689 -10.65 -21.27 24.75
CA GLU A 689 -10.58 -20.21 25.75
C GLU A 689 -11.16 -18.91 25.22
N THR A 690 -10.76 -18.48 24.02
CA THR A 690 -11.27 -17.24 23.40
C THR A 690 -12.76 -17.34 23.11
N ALA A 691 -13.22 -18.47 22.57
CA ALA A 691 -14.65 -18.71 22.39
C ALA A 691 -15.40 -18.67 23.74
N ARG A 692 -14.81 -19.25 24.80
CA ARG A 692 -15.39 -19.19 26.15
C ARG A 692 -15.50 -17.75 26.66
N GLN A 693 -14.44 -16.96 26.53
CA GLN A 693 -14.38 -15.56 26.93
C GLN A 693 -15.41 -14.72 26.18
N LEU A 694 -15.57 -14.94 24.86
CA LEU A 694 -16.61 -14.30 24.07
C LEU A 694 -18.01 -14.66 24.57
N GLY A 695 -18.26 -15.95 24.86
CA GLY A 695 -19.53 -16.37 25.47
C GLY A 695 -19.76 -15.79 26.87
N ASP A 696 -18.70 -15.64 27.68
CA ASP A 696 -18.78 -14.99 29.00
C ASP A 696 -19.13 -13.49 28.89
N ALA A 697 -18.63 -12.81 27.85
CA ALA A 697 -18.92 -11.39 27.63
C ALA A 697 -20.40 -11.16 27.25
N ILE A 698 -21.01 -12.07 26.48
CA ILE A 698 -22.38 -11.93 25.98
C ILE A 698 -23.43 -12.50 26.95
N PHE A 699 -23.19 -13.70 27.49
CA PHE A 699 -24.17 -14.40 28.35
C PHE A 699 -23.87 -14.26 29.84
N GLY A 700 -22.81 -13.52 30.21
CA GLY A 700 -22.26 -13.49 31.55
C GLY A 700 -21.58 -14.81 31.93
N ARG A 701 -21.07 -14.90 33.17
CA ARG A 701 -20.33 -16.08 33.68
C ARG A 701 -21.19 -17.31 33.99
N SER A 702 -22.49 -17.28 33.68
CA SER A 702 -23.36 -18.43 33.89
C SER A 702 -23.11 -19.47 32.79
N ALA A 703 -22.51 -20.61 33.17
CA ALA A 703 -22.30 -21.74 32.27
C ALA A 703 -23.62 -22.40 31.80
N ARG A 704 -24.76 -22.05 32.41
CA ARG A 704 -26.09 -22.62 32.11
C ARG A 704 -26.99 -21.66 31.33
N ALA A 705 -26.48 -20.53 30.85
CA ALA A 705 -27.28 -19.64 30.01
C ALA A 705 -27.70 -20.40 28.72
N PRO A 706 -29.01 -20.50 28.42
CA PRO A 706 -29.47 -21.17 27.20
C PRO A 706 -28.83 -20.55 25.95
N GLY A 707 -28.43 -21.38 24.98
CA GLY A 707 -27.83 -20.92 23.72
C GLY A 707 -26.34 -20.54 23.81
N ARG A 708 -25.77 -20.49 25.02
CA ARG A 708 -24.37 -20.09 25.21
C ARG A 708 -23.39 -21.05 24.53
N LYS A 709 -23.60 -22.35 24.68
CA LYS A 709 -22.71 -23.37 24.13
C LYS A 709 -22.76 -23.34 22.61
N GLU A 710 -23.96 -23.24 22.06
CA GLU A 710 -24.21 -23.13 20.62
C GLU A 710 -23.55 -21.87 20.04
N PHE A 711 -23.66 -20.72 20.73
CA PHE A 711 -22.97 -19.49 20.36
C PHE A 711 -21.44 -19.64 20.39
N GLN A 712 -20.90 -20.26 21.44
CA GLN A 712 -19.46 -20.50 21.56
C GLN A 712 -18.98 -21.39 20.41
N GLU A 713 -19.66 -22.49 20.13
CA GLU A 713 -19.32 -23.41 19.05
C GLU A 713 -19.44 -22.79 17.67
N MET A 714 -20.44 -21.91 17.47
CA MET A 714 -20.59 -21.14 16.25
C MET A 714 -19.34 -20.30 16.01
N PHE A 715 -19.02 -19.34 16.90
CA PHE A 715 -17.89 -18.44 16.70
C PHE A 715 -16.53 -19.14 16.76
N ARG A 716 -16.40 -20.21 17.54
CA ARG A 716 -15.15 -20.98 17.62
C ARG A 716 -14.75 -21.59 16.27
N THR A 717 -15.71 -21.95 15.43
CA THR A 717 -15.48 -22.82 14.27
C THR A 717 -15.72 -22.16 12.90
N LEU A 718 -15.70 -20.82 12.84
CA LEU A 718 -15.90 -20.03 11.61
C LEU A 718 -14.65 -19.89 10.73
N GLY A 719 -13.46 -20.21 11.25
CA GLY A 719 -12.21 -20.03 10.53
C GLY A 719 -12.11 -20.90 9.29
N LEU A 720 -11.37 -20.43 8.28
CA LEU A 720 -10.96 -21.25 7.13
C LEU A 720 -9.85 -22.23 7.51
N TYR A 721 -9.01 -21.85 8.47
CA TYR A 721 -8.00 -22.68 9.10
C TYR A 721 -8.49 -23.09 10.50
N ARG A 722 -7.97 -24.19 11.03
CA ARG A 722 -8.18 -24.58 12.44
C ARG A 722 -7.35 -23.70 13.36
N SER A 723 -7.64 -23.75 14.66
CA SER A 723 -6.98 -22.91 15.67
C SER A 723 -5.49 -23.21 15.83
N ASP A 724 -5.04 -24.40 15.42
CA ASP A 724 -3.63 -24.79 15.38
C ASP A 724 -2.90 -24.36 14.10
N GLY A 725 -3.58 -23.69 13.17
CA GLY A 725 -3.05 -23.25 11.90
C GLY A 725 -3.18 -24.26 10.75
N SER A 726 -3.70 -25.47 11.00
CA SER A 726 -3.91 -26.48 9.96
C SER A 726 -5.07 -26.12 9.03
N GLU A 727 -4.97 -26.51 7.76
CA GLU A 727 -5.97 -26.20 6.73
C GLU A 727 -7.26 -27.01 6.90
N LYS A 728 -8.41 -26.36 6.73
CA LYS A 728 -9.69 -27.06 6.47
C LYS A 728 -9.91 -27.20 4.96
N PRO A 729 -10.78 -28.12 4.52
CA PRO A 729 -11.26 -28.18 3.14
C PRO A 729 -11.76 -26.84 2.56
N ALA A 730 -12.23 -25.92 3.40
CA ALA A 730 -12.68 -24.59 3.00
C ALA A 730 -11.57 -23.71 2.40
N VAL A 731 -10.30 -23.90 2.78
CA VAL A 731 -9.15 -23.19 2.18
C VAL A 731 -9.03 -23.53 0.70
N MET A 732 -9.07 -24.81 0.36
CA MET A 732 -9.00 -25.24 -1.04
C MET A 732 -10.24 -24.82 -1.81
N ALA A 733 -11.42 -24.89 -1.20
CA ALA A 733 -12.65 -24.39 -1.81
C ALA A 733 -12.58 -22.89 -2.13
N TRP A 734 -11.95 -22.09 -1.27
CA TRP A 734 -11.70 -20.67 -1.51
C TRP A 734 -10.79 -20.45 -2.71
N ILE A 735 -9.60 -21.09 -2.70
CA ILE A 735 -8.59 -20.95 -3.75
C ILE A 735 -9.14 -21.39 -5.12
N GLU A 736 -9.85 -22.52 -5.18
CA GLU A 736 -10.36 -23.09 -6.43
C GLU A 736 -11.57 -22.36 -7.00
N SER A 737 -12.38 -21.71 -6.15
CA SER A 737 -13.66 -21.09 -6.58
C SER A 737 -13.57 -19.59 -6.74
N ARG A 738 -12.37 -19.01 -6.57
CA ARG A 738 -12.20 -17.57 -6.67
C ARG A 738 -12.42 -17.08 -8.12
N PRO A 739 -13.18 -15.99 -8.32
CA PRO A 739 -13.46 -15.42 -9.64
C PRO A 739 -12.25 -14.92 -10.41
#